data_AF-A0A9E2UV18-F1
#
_entry.id   AF-A0A9E2UV18-F1
#
_cell.length_a   1.000
_cell.length_b   1.000
_cell.length_c   1.000
_cell.angle_alpha   90.00
_cell.angle_beta   90.00
_cell.angle_gamma   90.00
#
_symmetry.space_group_name_H-M   'P 1'
#
loop_
_entity.id
_entity.type
_entity.pdbx_description
1 polymer ?
#
loop_
_entity_poly.entity_id
_entity_poly.type
_entity_poly.pdbx_seq_one_letter_code
_entity_poly.pdbx_strand_id
1 'polypeptide(L)'
;VRGSKTSFTSEPKLAFKLDPEGERYYKMTARRPDMKTPPTLFAIREAGKGRMALTDLNAIFTVFGGTTWIHDGVVLDKGMARKPSDFGKLFENTLHWLAEPSLKNGKLGGYVQDPLKLVHPHYRKKPEEFCPVADFQHPTPPCNVYRGLIGARTVYSSGKGTVAEYAAAASAAGLDFVVFLDEYRKLTEEKYRQLEAECKKLSTDKLLLLPGFTFKNNIKNHMFAFGQNIVWPTNSASQWVGKDRDELKQAYYDEKGQLAIATFDVWAWPMSFAWAPAEPRFRNLGYYHFDEPTACPVRDLRLFGILGVMTYINGKLVEDVTPEYLNYVVDGDPPLACAVDLVQSPQELKQAVKAQHYLTHVAANTLKDVPVAMQYGHQYARANVYPSSGPQIRSWAGTHRVFIYAGEPFVPSRYRVRPLCWVTSEAGLKEIVIYCDRKPFRRLLLNGAKEFKQTFEWTYDRQRTLTLEVTDVEGRRALSAGYEVWGEANYQSWCHDRHNGELNHGPVWSFVHPFETGRGGGLAAGSGFTVGPTWDGGPPAQPSASFRLTPVFSPAPGIGEGWRPMEGDEWPTCTDYSVRNVAARGDHNYAPGAVGNCYSTYGPIYPSEYMTYTIRRTQYIPRPAGPLLDLHAMWVECSGGALDLFEGTMTFRKDTPAKELTIMIMKPVSFPKEGANIPVFGVRENQDSLPRCGSLESYGPCGSYVLAPGGYVATLPSGEGIASAVFNVSDAPIHVLLSGYWYFRLPVQGRSFKKGETISWRYMVMQDSLKQSEHNLYRVERLRQYYGLDGKHNSGIAVKRGKLLSHFGLVDLAPENGVVEFEVPAPDFALQLPLGLRFIGFNPNWTVGQYQIGGYTTGFYTKGNNVYRNLATDDRDMVYLAIYPDNVAKSHSIVGHPVQCDNPKLIIEVAQFNSKPPEYHVAVNNPTD
;
A
#
# COMPACT_ATOMS: atom_id res chain seq x y z
N VAL A 1 45.00 -5.95 13.99
CA VAL A 1 44.38 -7.29 14.23
C VAL A 1 44.30 -8.03 12.88
N ARG A 2 44.38 -9.37 12.84
CA ARG A 2 44.51 -10.14 11.58
C ARG A 2 43.27 -9.99 10.69
N GLY A 3 43.48 -9.74 9.40
CA GLY A 3 42.40 -9.59 8.40
C GLY A 3 41.75 -10.91 7.98
N SER A 4 40.48 -10.86 7.57
CA SER A 4 39.75 -12.02 7.05
C SER A 4 40.19 -12.39 5.62
N LYS A 5 40.01 -13.67 5.25
CA LYS A 5 40.29 -14.19 3.89
C LYS A 5 39.17 -13.89 2.87
N THR A 6 38.31 -12.91 3.13
CA THR A 6 37.14 -12.58 2.29
C THR A 6 37.30 -11.28 1.49
N SER A 7 38.44 -10.59 1.57
CA SER A 7 38.72 -9.45 0.69
C SER A 7 39.26 -9.94 -0.66
N PHE A 8 38.48 -9.72 -1.72
CA PHE A 8 38.90 -9.98 -3.09
C PHE A 8 40.07 -9.05 -3.44
N THR A 9 41.26 -9.64 -3.64
CA THR A 9 42.56 -8.92 -3.69
C THR A 9 43.20 -8.91 -5.08
N SER A 10 42.42 -9.10 -6.14
CA SER A 10 42.77 -8.78 -7.53
C SER A 10 41.79 -7.76 -8.11
N GLU A 11 42.25 -6.90 -9.02
CA GLU A 11 41.33 -6.14 -9.88
C GLU A 11 40.43 -7.12 -10.66
N PRO A 12 39.14 -6.78 -10.91
CA PRO A 12 38.33 -7.55 -11.83
C PRO A 12 38.96 -7.45 -13.22
N LYS A 13 39.47 -8.57 -13.73
CA LYS A 13 39.91 -8.64 -15.12
C LYS A 13 38.67 -8.53 -16.00
N LEU A 14 38.58 -7.46 -16.78
CA LEU A 14 37.63 -7.37 -17.89
C LEU A 14 37.84 -8.61 -18.80
N ALA A 15 36.76 -9.31 -19.13
CA ALA A 15 36.82 -10.57 -19.89
C ALA A 15 37.22 -10.37 -21.36
N PHE A 16 37.36 -9.12 -21.79
CA PHE A 16 37.70 -8.70 -23.14
C PHE A 16 38.49 -7.38 -23.10
N LYS A 17 39.26 -7.13 -24.15
CA LYS A 17 40.02 -5.90 -24.32
C LYS A 17 39.08 -4.84 -24.89
N LEU A 18 38.87 -3.74 -24.18
CA LEU A 18 38.17 -2.58 -24.71
C LEU A 18 39.02 -1.92 -25.80
N ASP A 19 38.37 -1.38 -26.83
CA ASP A 19 39.01 -0.46 -27.76
C ASP A 19 39.18 0.95 -27.12
N PRO A 20 39.87 1.90 -27.77
CA PRO A 20 40.08 3.24 -27.22
C PRO A 20 38.78 4.04 -26.98
N GLU A 21 37.66 3.64 -27.57
CA GLU A 21 36.35 4.24 -27.36
C GLU A 21 35.66 3.62 -26.13
N GLY A 22 35.70 2.30 -25.98
CA GLY A 22 35.28 1.59 -24.77
C GLY A 22 36.01 2.03 -23.50
N GLU A 23 37.33 2.25 -23.56
CA GLU A 23 38.09 2.82 -22.43
C GLU A 23 37.64 4.24 -22.03
N ARG A 24 37.03 4.99 -22.95
CA ARG A 24 36.53 6.35 -22.72
C ARG A 24 35.20 6.35 -21.96
N TYR A 25 34.35 5.34 -22.17
CA TYR A 25 33.05 5.20 -21.52
C TYR A 25 33.10 4.44 -20.18
N TYR A 26 34.05 3.52 -20.00
CA TYR A 26 34.18 2.75 -18.74
C TYR A 26 34.66 3.60 -17.53
N LYS A 27 35.21 4.81 -17.78
CA LYS A 27 35.58 5.77 -16.73
C LYS A 27 34.38 6.68 -16.44
N MET A 28 33.64 6.36 -15.38
CA MET A 28 32.43 7.09 -14.97
C MET A 28 32.57 8.62 -15.05
N THR A 29 31.67 9.24 -15.82
CA THR A 29 31.55 10.69 -15.94
C THR A 29 30.88 11.30 -14.70
N ALA A 30 31.70 11.69 -13.73
CA ALA A 30 31.31 12.61 -12.64
C ALA A 30 32.07 13.94 -12.71
N ARG A 31 32.13 14.54 -13.91
CA ARG A 31 32.32 15.99 -14.08
C ARG A 31 31.32 16.48 -15.11
N ARG A 32 30.55 17.52 -14.78
CA ARG A 32 29.87 18.30 -15.81
C ARG A 32 30.94 18.89 -16.73
N PRO A 33 30.77 18.88 -18.06
CA PRO A 33 31.81 19.31 -19.00
C PRO A 33 32.16 20.82 -18.92
N ASP A 34 31.38 21.61 -18.19
CA ASP A 34 31.58 23.04 -17.94
C ASP A 34 32.35 23.36 -16.64
N MET A 35 32.53 22.40 -15.73
CA MET A 35 33.20 22.64 -14.43
C MET A 35 34.72 22.75 -14.59
N LYS A 36 35.19 24.00 -14.77
CA LYS A 36 36.61 24.40 -14.78
C LYS A 36 37.34 24.12 -13.47
N THR A 37 36.63 23.90 -12.37
CA THR A 37 37.16 23.54 -11.05
C THR A 37 36.41 22.32 -10.49
N PRO A 38 37.06 21.44 -9.71
CA PRO A 38 36.37 20.37 -8.97
C PRO A 38 35.26 20.95 -8.05
N PRO A 39 34.18 20.20 -7.79
CA PRO A 39 33.15 20.63 -6.84
C PRO A 39 33.72 20.73 -5.42
N THR A 40 33.27 21.73 -4.66
CA THR A 40 33.72 21.95 -3.28
C THR A 40 32.99 21.00 -2.32
N LEU A 41 33.54 19.80 -2.14
CA LEU A 41 33.01 18.79 -1.20
C LEU A 41 33.00 19.27 0.27
N PHE A 42 33.94 20.14 0.63
CA PHE A 42 34.15 20.61 1.99
C PHE A 42 34.71 22.04 1.97
N ALA A 43 34.10 22.95 2.72
CA ALA A 43 34.50 24.35 2.83
C ALA A 43 34.58 24.76 4.30
N ILE A 44 35.77 25.14 4.77
CA ILE A 44 36.04 25.55 6.15
C ILE A 44 36.54 26.99 6.15
N ARG A 45 35.98 27.86 7.01
CA ARG A 45 36.47 29.23 7.20
C ARG A 45 36.15 29.78 8.58
N GLU A 46 36.95 30.73 9.05
CA GLU A 46 36.54 31.61 10.14
C GLU A 46 35.44 32.56 9.64
N ALA A 47 34.45 32.85 10.49
CA ALA A 47 33.26 33.60 10.14
C ALA A 47 32.88 34.52 11.32
N GLY A 48 33.21 35.82 11.20
CA GLY A 48 33.04 36.78 12.29
C GLY A 48 33.89 36.41 13.50
N LYS A 49 33.25 36.20 14.66
CA LYS A 49 33.91 35.74 15.91
C LYS A 49 33.91 34.21 16.06
N GLY A 50 33.43 33.48 15.06
CA GLY A 50 33.22 32.04 15.10
C GLY A 50 33.86 31.32 13.92
N ARG A 51 33.50 30.05 13.78
CA ARG A 51 34.05 29.13 12.79
C ARG A 51 32.90 28.39 12.11
N MET A 52 33.03 28.17 10.81
CA MET A 52 32.01 27.50 10.00
C MET A 52 32.65 26.47 9.08
N ALA A 53 32.03 25.30 9.03
CA ALA A 53 32.32 24.29 8.03
C ALA A 53 31.02 23.91 7.32
N LEU A 54 31.07 23.82 6.00
CA LEU A 54 30.00 23.35 5.14
C LEU A 54 30.52 22.13 4.38
N THR A 55 29.71 21.08 4.26
CA THR A 55 30.01 19.93 3.42
C THR A 55 28.87 19.68 2.45
N ASP A 56 29.21 19.44 1.18
CA ASP A 56 28.26 19.07 0.14
C ASP A 56 28.15 17.54 0.08
N LEU A 57 27.76 16.96 1.22
CA LEU A 57 27.60 15.52 1.43
C LEU A 57 26.32 15.27 2.23
N ASN A 58 25.54 14.28 1.79
CA ASN A 58 24.37 13.83 2.53
C ASN A 58 24.81 13.22 3.88
N ALA A 59 24.16 13.61 4.98
CA ALA A 59 24.47 13.16 6.33
C ALA A 59 24.37 11.63 6.54
N ILE A 60 23.69 10.91 5.62
CA ILE A 60 23.68 9.44 5.60
C ILE A 60 25.09 8.86 5.41
N PHE A 61 25.97 9.54 4.66
CA PHE A 61 27.36 9.09 4.45
C PHE A 61 28.28 9.39 5.64
N THR A 62 27.79 10.12 6.64
CA THR A 62 28.57 10.59 7.79
C THR A 62 27.94 10.13 9.10
N VAL A 63 27.23 11.01 9.80
CA VAL A 63 26.76 10.81 11.18
C VAL A 63 25.48 9.99 11.32
N PHE A 64 24.69 9.83 10.25
CA PHE A 64 23.46 9.03 10.30
C PHE A 64 23.66 7.58 9.85
N GLY A 65 24.56 7.33 8.89
CA GLY A 65 24.70 6.01 8.28
C GLY A 65 26.11 5.60 7.88
N GLY A 66 27.13 6.45 8.00
CA GLY A 66 28.45 6.21 7.37
C GLY A 66 29.18 4.95 7.85
N THR A 67 28.85 4.45 9.03
CA THR A 67 29.36 3.20 9.63
C THR A 67 28.38 2.03 9.59
N THR A 68 27.16 2.22 9.05
CA THR A 68 26.21 1.11 8.83
C THR A 68 26.76 0.18 7.75
N TRP A 69 26.32 -1.08 7.73
CA TRP A 69 26.82 -2.10 6.80
C TRP A 69 26.68 -1.74 5.30
N ILE A 70 25.68 -0.91 4.95
CA ILE A 70 25.45 -0.41 3.57
C ILE A 70 26.61 0.50 3.14
N HIS A 71 27.08 1.34 4.05
CA HIS A 71 28.16 2.30 3.80
C HIS A 71 29.53 1.74 4.20
N ASP A 72 29.59 0.75 5.09
CA ASP A 72 30.77 0.01 5.59
C ASP A 72 32.01 0.88 5.88
N GLY A 73 31.79 2.09 6.41
CA GLY A 73 32.86 3.07 6.63
C GLY A 73 33.55 3.57 5.34
N VAL A 74 33.04 3.27 4.15
CA VAL A 74 33.65 3.56 2.84
C VAL A 74 33.90 5.05 2.66
N VAL A 75 32.90 5.89 2.97
CA VAL A 75 33.10 7.34 2.90
C VAL A 75 33.98 7.82 4.05
N LEU A 76 33.90 7.24 5.24
CA LEU A 76 34.61 7.71 6.44
C LEU A 76 36.09 7.29 6.47
N ASP A 77 36.37 6.00 6.57
CA ASP A 77 37.71 5.46 6.90
C ASP A 77 38.16 4.32 5.95
N LYS A 78 37.26 3.40 5.59
CA LYS A 78 37.57 2.21 4.77
C LYS A 78 37.99 2.57 3.35
N GLY A 79 37.34 3.57 2.74
CA GLY A 79 37.59 4.00 1.38
C GLY A 79 37.25 2.97 0.29
N MET A 80 37.65 3.27 -0.94
CA MET A 80 37.37 2.48 -2.16
C MET A 80 38.64 2.19 -2.96
N ALA A 81 38.59 1.17 -3.82
CA ALA A 81 39.70 0.81 -4.72
C ALA A 81 41.08 0.71 -4.01
N ARG A 82 41.09 0.15 -2.79
CA ARG A 82 42.26 0.00 -1.89
C ARG A 82 42.88 1.32 -1.40
N LYS A 83 42.25 2.46 -1.62
CA LYS A 83 42.61 3.73 -0.99
C LYS A 83 41.71 3.92 0.22
N PRO A 84 42.24 4.06 1.45
CA PRO A 84 41.42 4.43 2.60
C PRO A 84 40.83 5.83 2.39
N SER A 85 39.76 6.13 3.12
CA SER A 85 39.27 7.50 3.22
C SER A 85 39.85 8.15 4.47
N ASP A 86 40.20 9.43 4.37
CA ASP A 86 40.53 10.28 5.52
C ASP A 86 39.34 11.19 5.87
N PHE A 87 38.15 10.98 5.29
CA PHE A 87 37.02 11.88 5.51
C PHE A 87 36.48 11.83 6.95
N GLY A 88 36.42 10.64 7.57
CA GLY A 88 36.01 10.50 8.98
C GLY A 88 36.93 11.31 9.89
N LYS A 89 38.24 11.20 9.66
CA LYS A 89 39.28 12.01 10.31
C LYS A 89 39.19 13.50 9.98
N LEU A 90 38.90 13.89 8.74
CA LEU A 90 38.66 15.30 8.36
C LEU A 90 37.44 15.86 9.10
N PHE A 91 36.37 15.07 9.18
CA PHE A 91 35.12 15.43 9.83
C PHE A 91 35.28 15.57 11.35
N GLU A 92 35.93 14.61 12.01
CA GLU A 92 36.27 14.68 13.44
C GLU A 92 37.18 15.89 13.75
N ASN A 93 38.26 16.08 12.98
CA ASN A 93 39.13 17.25 13.11
C ASN A 93 38.36 18.57 12.89
N THR A 94 37.40 18.58 11.97
CA THR A 94 36.53 19.74 11.74
C THR A 94 35.64 20.01 12.95
N LEU A 95 35.04 19.00 13.57
CA LEU A 95 34.25 19.16 14.79
C LEU A 95 35.12 19.69 15.95
N HIS A 96 36.34 19.16 16.12
CA HIS A 96 37.30 19.70 17.10
C HIS A 96 37.67 21.15 16.81
N TRP A 97 37.93 21.50 15.55
CA TRP A 97 38.27 22.86 15.14
C TRP A 97 37.10 23.84 15.31
N LEU A 98 35.86 23.42 15.03
CA LEU A 98 34.66 24.21 15.31
C LEU A 98 34.46 24.42 16.83
N ALA A 99 34.76 23.40 17.64
CA ALA A 99 34.61 23.46 19.09
C ALA A 99 35.74 24.23 19.81
N GLU A 100 36.96 24.28 19.26
CA GLU A 100 38.15 24.84 19.93
C GLU A 100 37.96 26.25 20.53
N PRO A 101 37.37 27.26 19.84
CA PRO A 101 37.19 28.59 20.44
C PRO A 101 36.26 28.54 21.66
N SER A 102 35.24 27.69 21.58
CA SER A 102 34.24 27.43 22.60
C SER A 102 34.76 26.64 23.79
N LEU A 103 35.73 25.75 23.57
CA LEU A 103 36.44 25.04 24.63
C LEU A 103 37.41 25.98 25.35
N LYS A 104 38.19 26.79 24.61
CA LYS A 104 39.16 27.74 25.16
C LYS A 104 38.53 28.85 26.00
N ASN A 105 37.34 29.33 25.63
CA ASN A 105 36.66 30.43 26.32
C ASN A 105 35.64 29.97 27.39
N GLY A 106 35.52 28.66 27.64
CA GLY A 106 34.55 28.08 28.58
C GLY A 106 33.08 28.24 28.17
N LYS A 107 32.81 28.58 26.90
CA LYS A 107 31.48 28.90 26.37
C LYS A 107 31.26 28.16 25.05
N LEU A 108 30.78 26.92 25.13
CA LEU A 108 30.21 26.12 24.02
C LEU A 108 28.89 26.69 23.46
N GLY A 109 28.86 28.00 23.18
CA GLY A 109 27.66 28.80 23.44
C GLY A 109 27.14 28.65 24.88
N GLY A 110 27.97 28.13 25.80
CA GLY A 110 27.60 27.67 27.14
C GLY A 110 27.32 26.15 27.30
N TYR A 111 27.22 25.35 26.24
CA TYR A 111 26.76 23.95 26.32
C TYR A 111 27.88 22.88 26.41
N VAL A 112 28.22 22.42 27.63
CA VAL A 112 29.15 21.28 27.80
C VAL A 112 28.54 19.99 27.25
N GLN A 113 29.17 19.41 26.22
CA GLN A 113 28.78 18.11 25.68
C GLN A 113 29.16 17.00 26.66
N ASP A 114 28.16 16.28 27.15
CA ASP A 114 28.33 15.07 27.95
C ASP A 114 29.17 14.01 27.19
N PRO A 115 30.29 13.50 27.75
CA PRO A 115 31.10 12.46 27.13
C PRO A 115 30.33 11.17 26.78
N LEU A 116 29.25 10.84 27.51
CA LEU A 116 28.37 9.73 27.12
C LEU A 116 27.79 9.97 25.72
N LYS A 117 27.50 11.21 25.33
CA LYS A 117 27.01 11.59 24.00
C LYS A 117 28.06 11.50 22.88
N LEU A 118 29.24 10.91 23.12
CA LEU A 118 30.27 10.64 22.08
C LEU A 118 30.41 9.15 21.73
N VAL A 119 30.35 8.24 22.70
CA VAL A 119 30.26 6.77 22.48
C VAL A 119 29.10 6.45 21.51
N HIS A 120 29.11 5.46 20.61
CA HIS A 120 27.97 5.24 19.70
C HIS A 120 26.65 4.89 20.47
N PRO A 121 25.43 5.37 20.08
CA PRO A 121 24.21 5.25 20.91
C PRO A 121 23.86 3.84 21.39
N HIS A 122 24.05 2.82 20.54
CA HIS A 122 23.87 1.39 20.89
C HIS A 122 24.78 0.89 22.03
N TYR A 123 25.83 1.63 22.39
CA TYR A 123 26.73 1.33 23.49
C TYR A 123 26.58 2.29 24.70
N ARG A 124 25.78 3.38 24.58
CA ARG A 124 25.49 4.32 25.69
C ARG A 124 24.45 3.78 26.66
N LYS A 125 23.42 3.16 26.09
CA LYS A 125 22.34 2.47 26.78
C LYS A 125 22.23 1.08 26.17
N LYS A 126 21.75 0.11 26.96
CA LYS A 126 21.04 -1.03 26.39
C LYS A 126 19.93 -0.41 25.51
N PRO A 127 19.81 -0.74 24.21
CA PRO A 127 18.92 0.00 23.32
C PRO A 127 17.52 0.04 23.93
N GLU A 128 17.05 1.24 24.28
CA GLU A 128 15.63 1.49 24.45
C GLU A 128 15.02 1.17 23.09
N GLU A 129 14.09 0.21 23.04
CA GLU A 129 13.42 -0.19 21.81
C GLU A 129 12.75 1.07 21.24
N PHE A 130 13.37 1.66 20.20
CA PHE A 130 13.08 3.05 19.80
C PHE A 130 11.68 3.20 19.18
N CYS A 131 11.05 2.08 18.87
CA CYS A 131 9.66 1.85 19.20
C CYS A 131 9.60 0.47 19.87
N PRO A 132 8.96 0.29 21.04
CA PRO A 132 8.64 -1.04 21.54
C PRO A 132 7.77 -1.69 20.47
N VAL A 133 8.26 -2.71 19.76
CA VAL A 133 7.45 -3.35 18.71
C VAL A 133 6.27 -4.11 19.31
N ALA A 134 6.36 -4.39 20.62
CA ALA A 134 5.25 -4.46 21.55
C ALA A 134 4.05 -3.54 21.22
N ASP A 135 4.24 -2.23 21.07
CA ASP A 135 3.14 -1.25 20.92
C ASP A 135 2.30 -1.48 19.64
N PHE A 136 2.91 -1.98 18.55
CA PHE A 136 2.21 -2.34 17.32
C PHE A 136 1.77 -3.81 17.24
N GLN A 137 2.18 -4.65 18.21
CA GLN A 137 1.80 -6.06 18.30
C GLN A 137 0.85 -6.37 19.46
N HIS A 138 0.67 -5.42 20.38
CA HIS A 138 -0.25 -5.51 21.49
C HIS A 138 -1.68 -5.14 21.06
N PRO A 139 -2.71 -5.69 21.73
CA PRO A 139 -4.08 -5.26 21.52
C PRO A 139 -4.22 -3.77 21.86
N THR A 140 -5.02 -3.03 21.10
CA THR A 140 -5.34 -1.62 21.43
C THR A 140 -5.81 -1.55 22.89
N PRO A 141 -5.13 -0.78 23.76
CA PRO A 141 -5.48 -0.74 25.17
C PRO A 141 -6.92 -0.23 25.34
N PRO A 142 -7.69 -0.79 26.29
CA PRO A 142 -9.06 -0.38 26.51
C PRO A 142 -9.12 1.05 27.06
N CYS A 143 -9.99 1.85 26.46
CA CYS A 143 -10.13 3.27 26.76
C CYS A 143 -11.52 3.60 27.33
N ASN A 144 -11.65 4.80 27.90
CA ASN A 144 -12.97 5.37 28.18
C ASN A 144 -13.67 5.67 26.86
N VAL A 145 -14.97 5.37 26.78
CA VAL A 145 -15.78 5.67 25.60
C VAL A 145 -16.61 6.91 25.89
N TYR A 146 -16.31 7.98 25.15
CA TYR A 146 -17.02 9.24 25.18
C TYR A 146 -18.03 9.28 24.03
N ARG A 147 -19.27 9.71 24.28
CA ARG A 147 -20.33 9.82 23.27
C ARG A 147 -20.68 11.27 22.98
N GLY A 148 -20.94 11.58 21.72
CA GLY A 148 -21.24 12.93 21.30
C GLY A 148 -22.02 13.03 20.00
N LEU A 149 -22.60 14.21 19.79
CA LEU A 149 -23.34 14.55 18.57
C LEU A 149 -22.45 15.38 17.65
N ILE A 150 -22.42 15.01 16.37
CA ILE A 150 -21.77 15.79 15.31
C ILE A 150 -22.88 16.35 14.42
N GLY A 151 -23.05 17.67 14.36
CA GLY A 151 -24.08 18.28 13.50
C GLY A 151 -24.88 19.45 14.09
N ALA A 152 -24.60 19.88 15.32
CA ALA A 152 -25.31 21.01 15.92
C ALA A 152 -25.03 22.31 15.16
N ARG A 153 -26.07 23.12 14.90
CA ARG A 153 -25.94 24.44 14.24
C ARG A 153 -26.24 25.57 15.19
N THR A 154 -25.44 26.62 15.18
CA THR A 154 -25.59 27.76 16.09
C THR A 154 -26.26 28.96 15.42
N VAL A 155 -26.59 29.97 16.23
CA VAL A 155 -27.02 31.31 15.77
C VAL A 155 -25.99 32.02 14.87
N TYR A 156 -24.76 31.52 14.74
CA TYR A 156 -23.79 32.08 13.80
C TYR A 156 -24.14 31.77 12.33
N SER A 157 -24.90 30.68 12.05
CA SER A 157 -25.37 30.34 10.70
C SER A 157 -26.90 30.23 10.56
N SER A 158 -27.49 29.03 10.71
CA SER A 158 -28.91 28.73 10.55
C SER A 158 -29.56 28.06 11.78
N GLY A 159 -28.78 27.85 12.83
CA GLY A 159 -29.28 27.37 14.10
C GLY A 159 -29.99 28.45 14.92
N LYS A 160 -30.71 28.01 15.94
CA LYS A 160 -31.53 28.84 16.83
C LYS A 160 -30.92 29.00 18.23
N GLY A 161 -29.89 28.22 18.56
CA GLY A 161 -29.22 28.23 19.87
C GLY A 161 -27.78 28.75 19.83
N THR A 162 -27.36 29.36 20.93
CA THR A 162 -25.97 29.74 21.24
C THR A 162 -25.14 28.53 21.66
N VAL A 163 -23.80 28.65 21.63
CA VAL A 163 -22.89 27.59 22.11
C VAL A 163 -23.18 27.23 23.57
N ALA A 164 -23.52 28.22 24.41
CA ALA A 164 -23.87 28.02 25.81
C ALA A 164 -25.16 27.21 26.02
N GLU A 165 -26.20 27.46 25.23
CA GLU A 165 -27.46 26.70 25.31
C GLU A 165 -27.29 25.27 24.83
N TYR A 166 -26.49 25.05 23.77
CA TYR A 166 -26.10 23.70 23.35
C TYR A 166 -25.26 22.98 24.41
N ALA A 167 -24.32 23.67 25.07
CA ALA A 167 -23.51 23.08 26.13
C ALA A 167 -24.37 22.64 27.33
N ALA A 168 -25.33 23.48 27.74
CA ALA A 168 -26.30 23.13 28.77
C ALA A 168 -27.22 21.97 28.33
N ALA A 169 -27.64 21.92 27.07
CA ALA A 169 -28.47 20.85 26.54
C ALA A 169 -27.73 19.51 26.43
N ALA A 170 -26.48 19.53 25.98
CA ALA A 170 -25.60 18.37 25.89
C ALA A 170 -25.30 17.79 27.27
N SER A 171 -24.96 18.65 28.24
CA SER A 171 -24.76 18.25 29.64
C SER A 171 -26.00 17.57 30.22
N ALA A 172 -27.20 18.15 29.98
CA ALA A 172 -28.46 17.59 30.44
C ALA A 172 -28.87 16.30 29.71
N ALA A 173 -28.38 16.07 28.49
CA ALA A 173 -28.55 14.82 27.74
C ALA A 173 -27.47 13.77 28.08
N GLY A 174 -26.47 14.14 28.89
CA GLY A 174 -25.32 13.28 29.21
C GLY A 174 -24.45 12.96 28.01
N LEU A 175 -24.22 13.94 27.11
CA LEU A 175 -23.19 13.86 26.08
C LEU A 175 -21.85 14.35 26.65
N ASP A 176 -20.77 13.69 26.25
CA ASP A 176 -19.40 14.06 26.59
C ASP A 176 -18.82 15.09 25.61
N PHE A 177 -19.32 15.13 24.37
CA PHE A 177 -18.91 16.13 23.39
C PHE A 177 -20.00 16.56 22.40
N VAL A 178 -19.82 17.73 21.80
CA VAL A 178 -20.60 18.24 20.65
C VAL A 178 -19.66 18.83 19.61
N VAL A 179 -19.87 18.45 18.35
CA VAL A 179 -19.25 19.10 17.19
C VAL A 179 -20.29 19.97 16.48
N PHE A 180 -19.99 21.26 16.36
CA PHE A 180 -20.82 22.21 15.62
C PHE A 180 -20.51 22.13 14.12
N LEU A 181 -21.56 22.13 13.30
CA LEU A 181 -21.49 22.03 11.83
C LEU A 181 -22.31 23.17 11.17
N ASP A 182 -21.95 24.41 11.51
CA ASP A 182 -22.58 25.61 10.97
C ASP A 182 -22.45 25.69 9.43
N GLU A 183 -23.44 26.29 8.76
CA GLU A 183 -23.42 26.41 7.29
C GLU A 183 -22.39 27.45 6.85
N TYR A 184 -21.31 27.01 6.17
CA TYR A 184 -20.21 27.90 5.76
C TYR A 184 -20.70 29.12 4.95
N ARG A 185 -21.70 28.93 4.08
CA ARG A 185 -22.31 30.00 3.25
C ARG A 185 -22.90 31.16 4.08
N LYS A 186 -23.38 30.89 5.30
CA LYS A 186 -23.98 31.88 6.23
C LYS A 186 -22.97 32.37 7.29
N LEU A 187 -21.81 31.71 7.37
CA LEU A 187 -20.75 31.99 8.31
C LEU A 187 -19.72 32.95 7.69
N THR A 188 -19.08 33.79 8.49
CA THR A 188 -17.91 34.60 8.10
C THR A 188 -16.70 34.14 8.92
N GLU A 189 -15.48 34.55 8.55
CA GLU A 189 -14.31 34.14 9.34
C GLU A 189 -14.42 34.65 10.77
N GLU A 190 -14.83 35.90 10.95
CA GLU A 190 -14.99 36.53 12.26
C GLU A 190 -15.99 35.76 13.14
N LYS A 191 -17.13 35.37 12.56
CA LYS A 191 -18.13 34.51 13.24
C LYS A 191 -17.58 33.12 13.56
N TYR A 192 -16.79 32.53 12.66
CA TYR A 192 -16.15 31.24 12.93
C TYR A 192 -15.12 31.34 14.06
N ARG A 193 -14.30 32.40 14.11
CA ARG A 193 -13.37 32.65 15.22
C ARG A 193 -14.11 32.92 16.53
N GLN A 194 -15.29 33.53 16.49
CA GLN A 194 -16.17 33.67 17.66
C GLN A 194 -16.70 32.30 18.13
N LEU A 195 -17.26 31.48 17.24
CA LEU A 195 -17.67 30.10 17.53
C LEU A 195 -16.53 29.28 18.15
N GLU A 196 -15.34 29.35 17.57
CA GLU A 196 -14.11 28.71 18.05
C GLU A 196 -13.69 29.17 19.45
N ALA A 197 -13.73 30.47 19.72
CA ALA A 197 -13.45 31.04 21.03
C ALA A 197 -14.50 30.63 22.08
N GLU A 198 -15.80 30.62 21.73
CA GLU A 198 -16.88 30.17 22.62
C GLU A 198 -16.77 28.68 22.94
N CYS A 199 -16.54 27.83 21.93
CA CYS A 199 -16.32 26.39 22.12
C CYS A 199 -15.15 26.14 23.08
N LYS A 200 -14.02 26.84 22.90
CA LYS A 200 -12.86 26.73 23.79
C LYS A 200 -13.14 27.24 25.21
N LYS A 201 -13.92 28.31 25.35
CA LYS A 201 -14.30 28.91 26.66
C LYS A 201 -15.29 28.05 27.45
N LEU A 202 -16.21 27.38 26.76
CA LEU A 202 -17.31 26.63 27.35
C LEU A 202 -17.03 25.12 27.45
N SER A 203 -15.94 24.64 26.87
CA SER A 203 -15.42 23.29 27.13
C SER A 203 -14.93 23.15 28.58
N THR A 204 -15.14 21.97 29.16
CA THR A 204 -14.80 21.63 30.55
C THR A 204 -14.08 20.27 30.62
N ASP A 205 -13.83 19.78 31.83
CA ASP A 205 -13.36 18.41 32.08
C ASP A 205 -14.42 17.32 31.81
N LYS A 206 -15.70 17.73 31.65
CA LYS A 206 -16.86 16.83 31.48
C LYS A 206 -17.62 17.00 30.17
N LEU A 207 -17.39 18.09 29.44
CA LEU A 207 -18.00 18.38 28.15
C LEU A 207 -17.01 19.07 27.23
N LEU A 208 -16.75 18.48 26.06
CA LEU A 208 -15.92 19.03 25.01
C LEU A 208 -16.77 19.65 23.90
N LEU A 209 -16.44 20.86 23.48
CA LEU A 209 -17.12 21.57 22.39
C LEU A 209 -16.12 21.83 21.26
N LEU A 210 -16.45 21.40 20.05
CA LEU A 210 -15.59 21.53 18.88
C LEU A 210 -16.26 22.39 17.80
N PRO A 211 -15.61 23.48 17.34
CA PRO A 211 -16.12 24.30 16.26
C PRO A 211 -15.96 23.57 14.91
N GLY A 212 -16.80 23.91 13.95
CA GLY A 212 -16.78 23.32 12.62
C GLY A 212 -17.87 23.89 11.71
N PHE A 213 -17.86 23.47 10.46
CA PHE A 213 -18.79 23.93 9.43
C PHE A 213 -18.99 22.91 8.31
N THR A 214 -20.07 23.09 7.55
CA THR A 214 -20.45 22.27 6.40
C THR A 214 -20.42 23.05 5.08
N PHE A 215 -20.11 22.33 4.00
CA PHE A 215 -20.15 22.78 2.61
C PHE A 215 -20.99 21.82 1.76
N LYS A 216 -21.56 22.33 0.66
CA LYS A 216 -21.69 21.56 -0.57
C LYS A 216 -20.41 21.73 -1.40
N ASN A 217 -20.07 20.76 -2.22
CA ASN A 217 -18.92 20.86 -3.13
C ASN A 217 -19.33 20.64 -4.60
N ASN A 218 -18.41 20.96 -5.52
CA ASN A 218 -18.67 20.89 -6.97
C ASN A 218 -18.53 19.48 -7.59
N ILE A 219 -18.52 18.45 -6.75
CA ILE A 219 -18.74 17.04 -7.10
C ILE A 219 -20.05 16.51 -6.49
N LYS A 220 -20.91 17.42 -5.98
CA LYS A 220 -22.27 17.18 -5.49
C LYS A 220 -22.38 16.32 -4.22
N ASN A 221 -21.31 16.26 -3.43
CA ASN A 221 -21.33 15.73 -2.07
C ASN A 221 -21.49 16.84 -1.04
N HIS A 222 -21.88 16.46 0.18
CA HIS A 222 -21.75 17.33 1.34
C HIS A 222 -20.45 17.01 2.09
N MET A 223 -19.73 18.06 2.49
CA MET A 223 -18.49 17.98 3.26
C MET A 223 -18.65 18.68 4.60
N PHE A 224 -17.89 18.24 5.59
CA PHE A 224 -17.80 18.89 6.90
C PHE A 224 -16.35 18.95 7.38
N ALA A 225 -15.99 20.07 8.01
CA ALA A 225 -14.70 20.26 8.66
C ALA A 225 -14.93 20.65 10.12
N PHE A 226 -14.13 20.10 11.04
CA PHE A 226 -14.18 20.48 12.44
C PHE A 226 -12.80 20.44 13.10
N GLY A 227 -12.68 21.11 14.24
CA GLY A 227 -11.44 21.20 15.01
C GLY A 227 -10.92 22.61 15.21
N GLN A 228 -9.79 22.74 15.90
CA GLN A 228 -9.23 24.04 16.26
C GLN A 228 -8.22 24.57 15.24
N ASN A 229 -8.21 25.89 15.07
CA ASN A 229 -7.36 26.68 14.18
C ASN A 229 -7.53 26.30 12.70
N ILE A 230 -8.72 25.86 12.26
CA ILE A 230 -8.97 25.54 10.85
C ILE A 230 -8.57 26.75 9.98
N VAL A 231 -7.81 26.47 8.91
CA VAL A 231 -7.49 27.47 7.88
C VAL A 231 -8.80 27.88 7.24
N TRP A 232 -9.17 29.15 7.33
CA TRP A 232 -10.41 29.61 6.73
C TRP A 232 -10.28 29.58 5.20
N PRO A 233 -11.17 28.92 4.45
CA PRO A 233 -11.06 28.90 3.01
C PRO A 233 -11.47 30.28 2.45
N THR A 234 -10.52 30.97 1.84
CA THR A 234 -10.70 32.28 1.20
C THR A 234 -10.76 32.15 -0.33
N ASN A 235 -11.21 33.21 -1.01
CA ASN A 235 -11.21 33.29 -2.47
C ASN A 235 -9.91 33.91 -3.03
N SER A 236 -8.89 34.13 -2.21
CA SER A 236 -7.65 34.80 -2.61
C SER A 236 -6.69 33.83 -3.30
N ALA A 237 -6.31 34.14 -4.54
CA ALA A 237 -5.44 33.38 -5.45
C ALA A 237 -5.96 32.00 -5.89
N SER A 238 -6.28 31.11 -4.96
CA SER A 238 -6.51 29.68 -5.24
C SER A 238 -7.97 29.28 -5.55
N GLN A 239 -8.91 30.24 -5.54
CA GLN A 239 -10.34 30.06 -5.85
C GLN A 239 -11.03 28.84 -5.21
N TRP A 240 -10.71 28.49 -3.96
CA TRP A 240 -11.24 27.29 -3.30
C TRP A 240 -12.76 27.25 -3.17
N VAL A 241 -13.43 28.40 -3.23
CA VAL A 241 -14.88 28.51 -3.06
C VAL A 241 -15.49 29.21 -4.29
N GLY A 242 -16.71 28.82 -4.66
CA GLY A 242 -17.53 29.53 -5.64
C GLY A 242 -17.72 31.01 -5.27
N LYS A 243 -18.03 31.84 -6.29
CA LYS A 243 -18.18 33.30 -6.14
C LYS A 243 -19.15 33.68 -5.01
N ASP A 244 -20.21 32.89 -4.84
CA ASP A 244 -21.30 33.14 -3.88
C ASP A 244 -21.12 32.41 -2.53
N ARG A 245 -19.93 31.82 -2.30
CA ARG A 245 -19.54 31.07 -1.09
C ARG A 245 -20.46 29.89 -0.74
N ASP A 246 -21.15 29.35 -1.72
CA ASP A 246 -22.12 28.27 -1.63
C ASP A 246 -21.52 26.87 -1.88
N GLU A 247 -20.49 26.80 -2.72
CA GLU A 247 -19.87 25.55 -3.17
C GLU A 247 -18.33 25.56 -2.98
N LEU A 248 -17.77 24.51 -2.37
CA LEU A 248 -16.33 24.27 -2.29
C LEU A 248 -15.83 23.58 -3.56
N LYS A 249 -14.77 24.10 -4.18
CA LYS A 249 -14.16 23.50 -5.38
C LYS A 249 -13.23 22.34 -4.98
N GLN A 250 -13.68 21.11 -5.17
CA GLN A 250 -12.85 19.89 -5.10
C GLN A 250 -12.34 19.49 -6.49
N ALA A 251 -13.14 19.75 -7.52
CA ALA A 251 -12.77 19.66 -8.93
C ALA A 251 -12.50 21.06 -9.52
N TYR A 252 -11.65 21.17 -10.54
CA TYR A 252 -11.47 22.42 -11.28
C TYR A 252 -12.22 22.34 -12.61
N TYR A 253 -13.08 23.32 -12.89
CA TYR A 253 -13.82 23.42 -14.15
C TYR A 253 -13.40 24.70 -14.89
N ASP A 254 -13.28 24.62 -16.21
CA ASP A 254 -12.99 25.76 -17.08
C ASP A 254 -14.21 26.69 -17.26
N GLU A 255 -14.03 27.77 -18.02
CA GLU A 255 -15.09 28.75 -18.33
C GLU A 255 -16.29 28.16 -19.09
N LYS A 256 -16.15 26.97 -19.68
CA LYS A 256 -17.21 26.23 -20.39
C LYS A 256 -17.90 25.20 -19.49
N GLY A 257 -17.52 25.11 -18.21
CA GLY A 257 -18.00 24.10 -17.29
C GLY A 257 -17.44 22.70 -17.54
N GLN A 258 -16.37 22.57 -18.33
CA GLN A 258 -15.68 21.29 -18.55
C GLN A 258 -14.64 21.06 -17.46
N LEU A 259 -14.49 19.81 -17.00
CA LEU A 259 -13.47 19.47 -16.02
C LEU A 259 -12.09 19.75 -16.64
N ALA A 260 -11.30 20.62 -16.01
CA ALA A 260 -9.97 20.99 -16.46
C ALA A 260 -8.91 20.48 -15.47
N ILE A 261 -7.67 20.34 -15.94
CA ILE A 261 -6.57 19.82 -15.12
C ILE A 261 -6.34 20.76 -13.95
N ALA A 262 -6.68 20.30 -12.75
CA ALA A 262 -6.52 21.07 -11.52
C ALA A 262 -5.05 21.44 -11.30
N THR A 263 -4.79 22.69 -10.97
CA THR A 263 -3.53 23.09 -10.33
C THR A 263 -3.52 22.58 -8.88
N PHE A 264 -2.33 22.51 -8.27
CA PHE A 264 -2.13 22.15 -6.85
C PHE A 264 -2.98 22.99 -5.86
N ASP A 265 -3.50 24.13 -6.30
CA ASP A 265 -4.27 25.08 -5.51
C ASP A 265 -5.47 24.48 -4.79
N VAL A 266 -6.36 23.77 -5.49
CA VAL A 266 -7.62 23.23 -4.91
C VAL A 266 -7.39 22.21 -3.79
N TRP A 267 -6.15 21.78 -3.59
CA TRP A 267 -5.77 20.71 -2.66
C TRP A 267 -5.15 21.22 -1.38
N ALA A 268 -4.50 22.38 -1.45
CA ALA A 268 -3.75 22.93 -0.33
C ALA A 268 -4.64 23.08 0.91
N TRP A 269 -5.94 23.35 0.72
CA TRP A 269 -6.89 23.42 1.82
C TRP A 269 -7.23 22.04 2.43
N PRO A 270 -7.74 21.01 1.72
CA PRO A 270 -7.90 19.67 2.29
C PRO A 270 -6.60 19.08 2.86
N MET A 271 -5.48 19.26 2.16
CA MET A 271 -4.16 18.79 2.61
C MET A 271 -3.71 19.45 3.91
N SER A 272 -4.16 20.68 4.21
CA SER A 272 -3.85 21.34 5.49
C SER A 272 -4.41 20.61 6.72
N PHE A 273 -5.38 19.70 6.55
CA PHE A 273 -5.88 18.84 7.62
C PHE A 273 -4.98 17.62 7.85
N ALA A 274 -4.46 17.00 6.79
CA ALA A 274 -3.60 15.82 6.88
C ALA A 274 -2.11 16.14 7.10
N TRP A 275 -1.64 17.31 6.66
CA TRP A 275 -0.21 17.70 6.59
C TRP A 275 0.16 18.91 7.45
N ALA A 276 -0.73 19.45 8.29
CA ALA A 276 -0.42 20.57 9.19
C ALA A 276 0.89 20.32 9.99
N PRO A 277 1.98 21.09 9.75
CA PRO A 277 3.30 20.80 10.29
C PRO A 277 3.50 21.34 11.71
N ALA A 278 2.48 21.94 12.31
CA ALA A 278 2.49 22.47 13.67
C ALA A 278 1.51 21.68 14.55
N GLU A 279 1.99 21.25 15.72
CA GLU A 279 1.15 20.61 16.71
C GLU A 279 0.10 21.58 17.31
N PRO A 280 -1.01 21.04 17.86
CA PRO A 280 -1.49 19.66 17.71
C PRO A 280 -2.51 19.52 16.56
N ARG A 281 -2.58 18.33 15.96
CA ARG A 281 -3.42 18.01 14.78
C ARG A 281 -4.91 17.83 15.12
N PHE A 282 -5.49 18.74 15.89
CA PHE A 282 -6.89 18.69 16.35
C PHE A 282 -7.90 19.08 15.26
N ARG A 283 -7.80 18.53 14.04
CA ARG A 283 -8.69 18.85 12.91
C ARG A 283 -9.01 17.60 12.10
N ASN A 284 -10.20 17.59 11.51
CA ASN A 284 -10.60 16.56 10.58
C ASN A 284 -11.52 17.13 9.48
N LEU A 285 -11.58 16.43 8.36
CA LEU A 285 -12.38 16.76 7.18
C LEU A 285 -13.08 15.48 6.72
N GLY A 286 -14.38 15.56 6.49
CA GLY A 286 -15.21 14.40 6.18
C GLY A 286 -16.31 14.66 5.16
N TYR A 287 -16.92 13.58 4.71
CA TYR A 287 -18.08 13.57 3.82
C TYR A 287 -19.29 12.92 4.51
N TYR A 288 -20.48 13.33 4.12
CA TYR A 288 -21.78 12.80 4.55
C TYR A 288 -22.82 13.11 3.46
N HIS A 289 -24.02 12.54 3.56
CA HIS A 289 -25.18 12.88 2.72
C HIS A 289 -24.90 12.76 1.21
N PHE A 290 -24.97 11.51 0.73
CA PHE A 290 -24.64 11.00 -0.60
C PHE A 290 -25.88 10.75 -1.47
N ASP A 291 -27.06 11.22 -1.07
CA ASP A 291 -28.34 10.94 -1.75
C ASP A 291 -28.56 11.73 -3.05
N GLU A 292 -27.74 12.74 -3.34
CA GLU A 292 -27.80 13.51 -4.58
C GLU A 292 -27.37 12.60 -5.76
N PRO A 293 -28.23 12.27 -6.75
CA PRO A 293 -27.96 11.18 -7.72
C PRO A 293 -26.74 11.37 -8.65
N THR A 294 -26.15 12.57 -8.64
CA THR A 294 -24.92 12.93 -9.39
C THR A 294 -23.72 13.17 -8.47
N ALA A 295 -23.82 12.84 -7.19
CA ALA A 295 -22.72 12.87 -6.24
C ALA A 295 -21.63 11.85 -6.59
N CYS A 296 -20.39 12.16 -6.21
CA CYS A 296 -19.32 11.17 -6.22
C CYS A 296 -19.63 10.09 -5.16
N PRO A 297 -19.68 8.78 -5.50
CA PRO A 297 -19.99 7.74 -4.53
C PRO A 297 -18.81 7.52 -3.57
N VAL A 298 -19.09 6.94 -2.40
CA VAL A 298 -18.14 6.86 -1.26
C VAL A 298 -16.74 6.34 -1.62
N ARG A 299 -16.63 5.30 -2.47
CA ARG A 299 -15.33 4.72 -2.91
C ARG A 299 -14.47 5.66 -3.76
N ASP A 300 -15.08 6.62 -4.45
CA ASP A 300 -14.40 7.48 -5.42
C ASP A 300 -13.97 8.82 -4.76
N LEU A 301 -14.34 9.02 -3.47
CA LEU A 301 -13.96 10.15 -2.62
C LEU A 301 -12.48 10.14 -2.25
N ARG A 302 -11.88 11.34 -2.17
CA ARG A 302 -10.48 11.55 -1.78
C ARG A 302 -10.35 12.70 -0.78
N LEU A 303 -9.16 12.83 -0.17
CA LEU A 303 -8.78 13.94 0.70
C LEU A 303 -9.60 14.10 2.00
N PHE A 304 -10.22 13.04 2.52
CA PHE A 304 -10.99 13.05 3.79
C PHE A 304 -10.47 12.04 4.81
N GLY A 305 -10.67 12.29 6.11
CA GLY A 305 -10.22 11.44 7.23
C GLY A 305 -11.34 10.81 8.06
N ILE A 306 -12.60 11.15 7.80
CA ILE A 306 -13.78 10.67 8.55
C ILE A 306 -15.02 10.62 7.64
N LEU A 307 -15.84 9.59 7.77
CA LEU A 307 -17.06 9.37 6.98
C LEU A 307 -18.29 9.39 7.89
N GLY A 308 -19.29 10.21 7.54
CA GLY A 308 -20.64 10.10 8.09
C GLY A 308 -21.31 8.86 7.51
N VAL A 309 -21.30 7.76 8.28
CA VAL A 309 -21.92 6.49 7.87
C VAL A 309 -23.44 6.52 8.10
N MET A 310 -23.87 7.25 9.12
CA MET A 310 -25.28 7.47 9.47
C MET A 310 -25.56 8.97 9.38
N THR A 311 -26.53 9.38 8.56
CA THR A 311 -26.94 10.80 8.47
C THR A 311 -28.38 10.99 8.93
N TYR A 312 -28.59 11.89 9.88
CA TYR A 312 -29.91 12.36 10.32
C TYR A 312 -30.14 13.81 9.89
N ILE A 313 -31.34 14.06 9.35
CA ILE A 313 -31.81 15.40 8.96
C ILE A 313 -33.25 15.56 9.45
N ASN A 314 -33.53 16.69 10.13
CA ASN A 314 -34.86 16.99 10.70
C ASN A 314 -35.40 15.85 11.59
N GLY A 315 -34.52 15.18 12.34
CA GLY A 315 -34.86 14.08 13.24
C GLY A 315 -35.21 12.75 12.56
N LYS A 316 -34.84 12.55 11.30
CA LYS A 316 -34.99 11.28 10.57
C LYS A 316 -33.65 10.79 10.07
N LEU A 317 -33.38 9.49 10.23
CA LEU A 317 -32.29 8.83 9.50
C LEU A 317 -32.63 8.89 8.00
N VAL A 318 -31.85 9.66 7.24
CA VAL A 318 -32.01 9.78 5.78
C VAL A 318 -31.07 8.83 5.03
N GLU A 319 -30.06 8.30 5.71
CA GLU A 319 -28.96 7.56 5.09
C GLU A 319 -28.26 6.64 6.10
N ASP A 320 -28.01 5.39 5.69
CA ASP A 320 -27.10 4.41 6.32
C ASP A 320 -26.22 3.84 5.20
N VAL A 321 -24.98 4.33 5.07
CA VAL A 321 -23.98 3.86 4.09
C VAL A 321 -23.03 2.82 4.68
N THR A 322 -23.52 1.98 5.62
CA THR A 322 -22.75 0.84 6.14
C THR A 322 -22.23 -0.10 5.04
N PRO A 323 -23.00 -0.46 4.00
CA PRO A 323 -22.50 -1.32 2.91
C PRO A 323 -21.31 -0.69 2.17
N GLU A 324 -21.39 0.60 1.86
CA GLU A 324 -20.34 1.36 1.17
C GLU A 324 -19.12 1.57 2.07
N TYR A 325 -19.32 1.79 3.37
CA TYR A 325 -18.22 1.83 4.34
C TYR A 325 -17.49 0.48 4.40
N LEU A 326 -18.23 -0.63 4.55
CA LEU A 326 -17.67 -1.98 4.50
C LEU A 326 -17.02 -2.30 3.14
N ASN A 327 -17.43 -1.66 2.06
CA ASN A 327 -16.81 -1.75 0.74
C ASN A 327 -15.48 -0.97 0.66
N TYR A 328 -15.37 0.17 1.37
CA TYR A 328 -14.21 1.08 1.40
C TYR A 328 -13.10 0.59 2.35
N VAL A 329 -13.45 0.10 3.54
CA VAL A 329 -12.43 -0.22 4.58
C VAL A 329 -11.42 -1.30 4.16
N VAL A 330 -11.78 -2.14 3.19
CA VAL A 330 -10.95 -3.23 2.67
C VAL A 330 -9.73 -2.73 1.89
N ASP A 331 -9.74 -1.47 1.46
CA ASP A 331 -8.71 -0.88 0.60
C ASP A 331 -7.40 -0.61 1.36
N GLY A 332 -7.42 -0.63 2.69
CA GLY A 332 -6.24 -0.47 3.55
C GLY A 332 -6.05 0.92 4.15
N ASP A 333 -6.86 1.93 3.82
CA ASP A 333 -6.86 3.23 4.53
C ASP A 333 -8.29 3.69 4.94
N PRO A 334 -8.98 2.91 5.80
CA PRO A 334 -10.33 3.21 6.24
C PRO A 334 -10.41 4.56 6.94
N PRO A 335 -11.37 5.42 6.57
CA PRO A 335 -11.65 6.63 7.34
C PRO A 335 -12.26 6.25 8.69
N LEU A 336 -12.18 7.16 9.66
CA LEU A 336 -12.95 7.04 10.89
C LEU A 336 -14.46 7.00 10.55
N ALA A 337 -15.26 6.21 11.27
CA ALA A 337 -16.70 6.15 11.07
C ALA A 337 -17.42 7.06 12.09
N CYS A 338 -18.39 7.86 11.65
CA CYS A 338 -19.20 8.67 12.55
C CYS A 338 -20.68 8.70 12.16
N ALA A 339 -21.50 9.26 13.05
CA ALA A 339 -22.87 9.66 12.78
C ALA A 339 -22.96 11.18 12.74
N VAL A 340 -23.62 11.72 11.71
CA VAL A 340 -23.90 13.15 11.53
C VAL A 340 -25.39 13.38 11.75
N ASP A 341 -25.75 14.18 12.74
CA ASP A 341 -27.13 14.52 13.09
C ASP A 341 -27.34 16.03 13.10
N LEU A 342 -27.96 16.53 12.01
CA LEU A 342 -28.15 17.96 11.78
C LEU A 342 -29.32 18.51 12.61
N VAL A 343 -28.99 19.00 13.81
CA VAL A 343 -29.93 19.65 14.74
C VAL A 343 -29.80 21.18 14.71
N GLN A 344 -30.93 21.87 14.62
CA GLN A 344 -31.02 23.34 14.54
C GLN A 344 -31.33 24.01 15.89
N SER A 345 -31.68 23.25 16.92
CA SER A 345 -31.92 23.79 18.26
C SER A 345 -31.40 22.89 19.40
N PRO A 346 -31.14 23.46 20.59
CA PRO A 346 -30.80 22.68 21.79
C PRO A 346 -31.89 21.67 22.19
N GLN A 347 -33.15 21.93 21.84
CA GLN A 347 -34.28 21.03 22.03
C GLN A 347 -34.22 19.83 21.07
N GLU A 348 -33.88 20.07 19.79
CA GLU A 348 -33.66 18.99 18.81
C GLU A 348 -32.48 18.09 19.22
N LEU A 349 -31.38 18.65 19.75
CA LEU A 349 -30.28 17.85 20.33
C LEU A 349 -30.77 16.91 21.44
N LYS A 350 -31.57 17.42 22.39
CA LYS A 350 -32.15 16.57 23.46
C LYS A 350 -33.08 15.51 22.90
N GLN A 351 -33.86 15.85 21.87
CA GLN A 351 -34.80 14.91 21.25
C GLN A 351 -34.07 13.81 20.49
N ALA A 352 -32.97 14.10 19.79
CA ALA A 352 -32.11 13.12 19.13
C ALA A 352 -31.56 12.07 20.10
N VAL A 353 -30.98 12.52 21.22
CA VAL A 353 -30.46 11.63 22.27
C VAL A 353 -31.59 10.80 22.90
N LYS A 354 -32.75 11.42 23.17
CA LYS A 354 -33.93 10.71 23.70
C LYS A 354 -34.51 9.69 22.71
N ALA A 355 -34.43 9.96 21.41
CA ALA A 355 -34.89 9.09 20.33
C ALA A 355 -33.88 8.00 19.95
N GLN A 356 -32.75 7.89 20.68
CA GLN A 356 -31.71 6.88 20.44
C GLN A 356 -31.15 6.91 19.01
N HIS A 357 -31.00 8.11 18.44
CA HIS A 357 -30.25 8.28 17.19
C HIS A 357 -28.82 7.73 17.34
N TYR A 358 -28.17 7.39 16.22
CA TYR A 358 -26.74 7.06 16.28
C TYR A 358 -25.95 8.28 16.74
N LEU A 359 -25.18 8.11 17.81
CA LEU A 359 -24.20 9.08 18.29
C LEU A 359 -22.80 8.61 17.92
N THR A 360 -21.88 9.55 17.72
CA THR A 360 -20.48 9.22 17.52
C THR A 360 -19.85 8.91 18.87
N HIS A 361 -19.25 7.73 18.98
CA HIS A 361 -18.54 7.24 20.15
C HIS A 361 -17.04 7.25 19.86
N VAL A 362 -16.23 7.66 20.83
CA VAL A 362 -14.79 7.85 20.72
C VAL A 362 -14.12 7.19 21.92
N ALA A 363 -13.29 6.18 21.69
CA ALA A 363 -12.48 5.60 22.74
C ALA A 363 -11.18 6.41 22.93
N ALA A 364 -11.00 7.01 24.11
CA ALA A 364 -9.83 7.81 24.47
C ALA A 364 -9.47 7.64 25.97
N ASN A 365 -8.25 7.97 26.36
CA ASN A 365 -7.83 7.86 27.77
C ASN A 365 -8.59 8.86 28.65
N THR A 366 -8.62 10.12 28.24
CA THR A 366 -9.38 11.21 28.86
C THR A 366 -10.22 11.97 27.82
N LEU A 367 -11.19 12.77 28.27
CA LEU A 367 -11.98 13.62 27.39
C LEU A 367 -11.12 14.63 26.61
N LYS A 368 -9.96 15.02 27.15
CA LYS A 368 -9.01 15.92 26.49
C LYS A 368 -8.30 15.27 25.29
N ASP A 369 -8.29 13.94 25.22
CA ASP A 369 -7.66 13.17 24.15
C ASP A 369 -8.64 12.85 23.00
N VAL A 370 -9.94 13.13 23.16
CA VAL A 370 -10.96 12.96 22.11
C VAL A 370 -10.60 13.71 20.81
N PRO A 371 -10.08 14.95 20.80
CA PRO A 371 -9.61 15.61 19.58
C PRO A 371 -8.42 14.92 18.90
N VAL A 372 -7.60 14.16 19.63
CA VAL A 372 -6.50 13.36 19.07
C VAL A 372 -7.06 12.08 18.46
N ALA A 373 -7.99 11.41 19.15
CA ALA A 373 -8.69 10.25 18.61
C ALA A 373 -9.53 10.59 17.37
N MET A 374 -10.15 11.77 17.34
CA MET A 374 -10.92 12.27 16.19
C MET A 374 -10.08 13.04 15.16
N GLN A 375 -8.74 13.04 15.25
CA GLN A 375 -7.89 13.66 14.23
C GLN A 375 -8.11 13.01 12.85
N TYR A 376 -7.64 13.67 11.80
CA TYR A 376 -7.68 13.12 10.43
C TYR A 376 -7.24 11.65 10.39
N GLY A 377 -8.17 10.74 10.08
CA GLY A 377 -7.91 9.31 10.06
C GLY A 377 -6.97 8.93 8.93
N HIS A 378 -5.98 8.11 9.20
CA HIS A 378 -5.04 7.61 8.19
C HIS A 378 -4.53 6.22 8.57
N GLN A 379 -3.91 5.52 7.62
CA GLN A 379 -3.40 4.16 7.75
C GLN A 379 -2.55 3.86 9.01
N TYR A 380 -1.96 4.88 9.66
CA TYR A 380 -1.19 4.73 10.91
C TYR A 380 -1.91 5.26 12.18
N ALA A 381 -3.06 5.90 12.06
CA ALA A 381 -3.81 6.47 13.19
C ALA A 381 -5.28 6.04 13.11
N ARG A 382 -5.57 4.90 13.73
CA ARG A 382 -6.89 4.24 13.73
C ARG A 382 -7.47 4.20 15.14
N ALA A 383 -7.84 5.37 15.65
CA ALA A 383 -8.57 5.43 16.91
C ALA A 383 -9.94 4.74 16.76
N ASN A 384 -10.44 4.19 17.87
CA ASN A 384 -11.74 3.53 17.91
C ASN A 384 -12.86 4.60 17.98
N VAL A 385 -13.17 5.17 16.81
CA VAL A 385 -14.25 6.13 16.56
C VAL A 385 -15.32 5.46 15.71
N TYR A 386 -16.57 5.47 16.17
CA TYR A 386 -17.66 4.71 15.56
C TYR A 386 -19.06 5.31 15.81
N PRO A 387 -20.03 5.17 14.89
CA PRO A 387 -21.44 5.39 15.19
C PRO A 387 -22.00 4.26 16.07
N SER A 388 -22.85 4.62 17.04
CA SER A 388 -23.66 3.66 17.80
C SER A 388 -24.96 4.29 18.32
N SER A 389 -26.05 3.51 18.27
CA SER A 389 -27.34 3.84 18.90
C SER A 389 -27.52 3.18 20.29
N GLY A 390 -26.56 2.38 20.76
CA GLY A 390 -26.64 1.70 22.06
C GLY A 390 -25.37 0.97 22.50
N PRO A 391 -24.89 -0.05 21.75
CA PRO A 391 -23.71 -0.83 22.13
C PRO A 391 -22.42 0.00 22.13
N GLN A 392 -21.51 -0.29 23.06
CA GLN A 392 -20.21 0.37 23.16
C GLN A 392 -19.08 -0.61 22.85
N ILE A 393 -18.23 -0.24 21.90
CA ILE A 393 -16.98 -0.92 21.56
C ILE A 393 -15.88 -0.27 22.39
N ARG A 394 -15.43 -0.96 23.45
CA ARG A 394 -14.41 -0.51 24.41
C ARG A 394 -12.99 -0.70 23.89
N SER A 395 -12.75 -1.76 23.12
CA SER A 395 -11.54 -1.98 22.34
C SER A 395 -11.87 -2.78 21.09
N TRP A 396 -11.30 -2.35 19.96
CA TRP A 396 -11.22 -3.10 18.70
C TRP A 396 -10.22 -2.45 17.76
N ALA A 397 -10.52 -1.25 17.23
CA ALA A 397 -9.80 -0.64 16.12
C ALA A 397 -8.33 -0.35 16.43
N GLY A 398 -7.50 -0.38 15.40
CA GLY A 398 -6.04 -0.27 15.49
C GLY A 398 -5.36 -0.82 14.25
N THR A 399 -4.03 -0.85 14.29
CA THR A 399 -3.19 -1.46 13.24
C THR A 399 -2.21 -2.41 13.89
N HIS A 400 -2.33 -3.70 13.60
CA HIS A 400 -1.38 -4.71 14.03
C HIS A 400 -0.34 -4.95 12.95
N ARG A 401 0.93 -4.71 13.26
CA ARG A 401 2.03 -4.83 12.29
C ARG A 401 2.89 -6.06 12.53
N VAL A 402 2.96 -6.89 11.49
CA VAL A 402 3.77 -8.09 11.40
C VAL A 402 5.08 -7.70 10.72
N PHE A 403 6.15 -7.78 11.50
CA PHE A 403 7.51 -7.48 11.10
C PHE A 403 8.35 -8.75 11.15
N ILE A 404 9.29 -8.89 10.22
CA ILE A 404 10.46 -9.75 10.41
C ILE A 404 11.67 -8.88 10.15
N TYR A 405 12.52 -8.72 11.17
CA TYR A 405 13.85 -8.18 10.93
C TYR A 405 14.61 -9.18 10.08
N ALA A 406 14.98 -8.76 8.87
CA ALA A 406 15.81 -9.62 8.05
C ALA A 406 17.14 -9.93 8.77
N GLY A 407 17.69 -11.11 8.55
CA GLY A 407 18.87 -11.60 9.28
C GLY A 407 18.58 -12.26 10.64
N GLU A 408 17.38 -12.12 11.21
CA GLU A 408 16.99 -12.88 12.40
C GLU A 408 16.35 -14.24 12.03
N PRO A 409 16.47 -15.27 12.88
CA PRO A 409 15.66 -16.48 12.76
C PRO A 409 14.16 -16.14 12.86
N PHE A 410 13.34 -16.86 12.11
CA PHE A 410 11.88 -16.74 12.22
C PHE A 410 11.41 -17.02 13.65
N VAL A 411 10.56 -16.12 14.15
CA VAL A 411 9.89 -16.27 15.44
C VAL A 411 8.39 -16.33 15.16
N PRO A 412 7.72 -17.50 15.34
CA PRO A 412 6.29 -17.63 15.08
C PRO A 412 5.44 -16.59 15.81
N SER A 413 5.88 -16.18 17.02
CA SER A 413 5.20 -15.17 17.83
C SER A 413 5.05 -13.80 17.16
N ARG A 414 5.88 -13.44 16.17
CA ARG A 414 5.77 -12.17 15.44
C ARG A 414 4.68 -12.16 14.37
N TYR A 415 4.22 -13.34 13.98
CA TYR A 415 3.05 -13.49 13.11
C TYR A 415 1.75 -13.58 13.92
N ARG A 416 1.79 -13.56 15.27
CA ARG A 416 0.58 -13.64 16.10
C ARG A 416 -0.17 -12.33 16.11
N VAL A 417 -1.40 -12.36 15.61
CA VAL A 417 -2.29 -11.22 15.49
C VAL A 417 -3.31 -11.32 16.63
N ARG A 418 -3.29 -10.34 17.55
CA ARG A 418 -3.97 -10.45 18.85
C ARG A 418 -4.94 -9.29 19.17
N PRO A 419 -5.99 -9.07 18.35
CA PRO A 419 -7.00 -8.06 18.66
C PRO A 419 -7.77 -8.42 19.93
N LEU A 420 -7.97 -7.42 20.79
CA LEU A 420 -8.94 -7.45 21.87
C LEU A 420 -10.26 -6.95 21.31
N CYS A 421 -11.27 -7.82 21.26
CA CYS A 421 -12.65 -7.40 21.12
C CYS A 421 -13.23 -7.24 22.53
N TRP A 422 -13.55 -6.01 22.92
CA TRP A 422 -14.26 -5.71 24.15
C TRP A 422 -15.47 -4.83 23.84
N VAL A 423 -16.66 -5.37 24.08
CA VAL A 423 -17.95 -4.77 23.74
C VAL A 423 -18.90 -4.87 24.92
N THR A 424 -19.71 -3.84 25.16
CA THR A 424 -20.70 -3.78 26.26
C THR A 424 -22.04 -3.20 25.78
N SER A 425 -23.18 -3.70 26.25
CA SER A 425 -24.49 -3.04 26.11
C SER A 425 -25.36 -3.28 27.35
N GLU A 426 -25.98 -2.22 27.87
CA GLU A 426 -26.84 -2.30 29.06
C GLU A 426 -28.14 -3.08 28.84
N ALA A 427 -28.63 -3.15 27.60
CA ALA A 427 -29.76 -4.02 27.26
C ALA A 427 -29.37 -5.51 27.20
N GLY A 428 -28.08 -5.82 27.03
CA GLY A 428 -27.58 -7.15 26.71
C GLY A 428 -27.30 -7.32 25.22
N LEU A 429 -26.15 -7.92 24.89
CA LEU A 429 -25.70 -8.10 23.52
C LEU A 429 -26.43 -9.27 22.85
N LYS A 430 -26.86 -9.08 21.59
CA LYS A 430 -27.48 -10.12 20.76
C LYS A 430 -26.40 -10.86 19.98
N GLU A 431 -25.65 -10.14 19.16
CA GLU A 431 -24.59 -10.71 18.33
C GLU A 431 -23.47 -9.71 17.99
N ILE A 432 -22.30 -10.25 17.68
CA ILE A 432 -21.20 -9.53 17.04
C ILE A 432 -20.88 -10.24 15.71
N VAL A 433 -20.80 -9.46 14.63
CA VAL A 433 -20.31 -9.91 13.32
C VAL A 433 -18.98 -9.22 13.06
N ILE A 434 -17.94 -10.01 12.78
CA ILE A 434 -16.64 -9.51 12.33
C ILE A 434 -16.61 -9.71 10.81
N TYR A 435 -16.49 -8.64 10.05
CA TYR A 435 -16.30 -8.69 8.60
C TYR A 435 -14.81 -8.73 8.25
N CYS A 436 -14.44 -9.49 7.21
CA CYS A 436 -13.17 -9.43 6.50
C CYS A 436 -13.49 -9.34 5.01
N ASP A 437 -12.99 -8.33 4.31
CA ASP A 437 -13.13 -8.19 2.86
C ASP A 437 -14.58 -8.35 2.37
N ARG A 438 -15.50 -7.58 2.97
CA ARG A 438 -16.96 -7.58 2.70
C ARG A 438 -17.70 -8.88 3.11
N LYS A 439 -17.01 -9.94 3.54
CA LYS A 439 -17.61 -11.22 3.99
C LYS A 439 -17.64 -11.34 5.52
N PRO A 440 -18.69 -11.94 6.13
CA PRO A 440 -18.63 -12.36 7.52
C PRO A 440 -17.49 -13.35 7.76
N PHE A 441 -16.55 -12.98 8.62
CA PHE A 441 -15.38 -13.77 9.01
C PHE A 441 -15.57 -14.47 10.36
N ARG A 442 -16.30 -13.83 11.27
CA ARG A 442 -16.80 -14.46 12.51
C ARG A 442 -18.20 -13.95 12.81
N ARG A 443 -19.02 -14.83 13.37
CA ARG A 443 -20.25 -14.49 14.07
C ARG A 443 -20.15 -15.02 15.50
N LEU A 444 -20.70 -14.26 16.44
CA LEU A 444 -20.72 -14.57 17.87
C LEU A 444 -22.12 -14.28 18.40
N LEU A 445 -22.84 -15.33 18.83
CA LEU A 445 -24.14 -15.20 19.48
C LEU A 445 -23.93 -15.03 21.00
N LEU A 446 -24.49 -13.96 21.57
CA LEU A 446 -24.17 -13.51 22.93
C LEU A 446 -25.33 -13.65 23.93
N ASN A 447 -26.51 -14.07 23.48
CA ASN A 447 -27.64 -14.49 24.33
C ASN A 447 -28.03 -13.48 25.43
N GLY A 448 -27.89 -12.18 25.17
CA GLY A 448 -28.22 -11.11 26.12
C GLY A 448 -27.10 -10.77 27.12
N ALA A 449 -25.89 -11.31 26.98
CA ALA A 449 -24.77 -10.98 27.85
C ALA A 449 -24.44 -9.47 27.78
N LYS A 450 -24.33 -8.79 28.92
CA LYS A 450 -24.05 -7.34 28.98
C LYS A 450 -22.65 -6.96 28.51
N GLU A 451 -21.72 -7.90 28.55
CA GLU A 451 -20.31 -7.71 28.19
C GLU A 451 -19.82 -8.93 27.40
N PHE A 452 -19.05 -8.65 26.34
CA PHE A 452 -18.21 -9.62 25.66
C PHE A 452 -16.77 -9.11 25.65
N LYS A 453 -15.83 -9.95 26.05
CA LYS A 453 -14.42 -9.57 26.16
C LYS A 453 -13.52 -10.77 25.83
N GLN A 454 -12.91 -10.74 24.64
CA GLN A 454 -12.03 -11.80 24.17
C GLN A 454 -10.85 -11.21 23.39
N THR A 455 -9.64 -11.66 23.74
CA THR A 455 -8.48 -11.52 22.86
C THR A 455 -8.48 -12.69 21.89
N PHE A 456 -8.47 -12.42 20.58
CA PHE A 456 -8.30 -13.46 19.57
C PHE A 456 -6.82 -13.83 19.43
N GLU A 457 -6.56 -15.04 18.95
CA GLU A 457 -5.21 -15.56 18.72
C GLU A 457 -5.08 -16.01 17.26
N TRP A 458 -4.97 -15.03 16.39
CA TRP A 458 -4.85 -15.24 14.95
C TRP A 458 -3.38 -15.30 14.52
N THR A 459 -3.15 -15.69 13.28
CA THR A 459 -1.84 -15.63 12.62
C THR A 459 -1.94 -14.80 11.36
N TYR A 460 -0.90 -14.03 11.06
CA TYR A 460 -0.76 -13.37 9.78
C TYR A 460 -0.64 -14.41 8.66
N ASP A 461 -1.71 -14.58 7.92
CA ASP A 461 -1.73 -15.31 6.66
C ASP A 461 -1.77 -14.34 5.47
N ARG A 462 -2.46 -13.21 5.60
CA ARG A 462 -2.48 -12.09 4.65
C ARG A 462 -2.83 -10.76 5.33
N GLN A 463 -2.63 -9.63 4.63
CA GLN A 463 -3.21 -8.35 5.04
C GLN A 463 -4.75 -8.44 5.04
N ARG A 464 -5.37 -7.86 6.07
CA ARG A 464 -6.82 -7.90 6.33
C ARG A 464 -7.24 -6.58 6.96
N THR A 465 -8.37 -6.01 6.54
CA THR A 465 -9.10 -5.03 7.36
C THR A 465 -10.36 -5.68 7.94
N LEU A 466 -10.52 -5.57 9.25
CA LEU A 466 -11.56 -6.25 10.02
C LEU A 466 -12.46 -5.24 10.74
N THR A 467 -13.77 -5.32 10.50
CA THR A 467 -14.75 -4.39 11.07
C THR A 467 -15.78 -5.14 11.90
N LEU A 468 -16.09 -4.63 13.10
CA LEU A 468 -17.19 -5.14 13.92
C LEU A 468 -18.50 -4.45 13.57
N GLU A 469 -19.54 -5.24 13.41
CA GLU A 469 -20.92 -4.83 13.63
C GLU A 469 -21.43 -5.50 14.90
N VAL A 470 -21.94 -4.70 15.84
CA VAL A 470 -22.49 -5.16 17.11
C VAL A 470 -23.98 -4.87 17.11
N THR A 471 -24.81 -5.84 17.47
CA THR A 471 -26.24 -5.64 17.70
C THR A 471 -26.61 -6.06 19.13
N ASP A 472 -27.43 -5.28 19.83
CA ASP A 472 -28.02 -5.64 21.13
C ASP A 472 -29.43 -6.21 21.02
N VAL A 473 -29.99 -6.71 22.13
CA VAL A 473 -31.32 -7.35 22.15
C VAL A 473 -32.48 -6.37 21.88
N GLU A 474 -32.25 -5.06 21.95
CA GLU A 474 -33.21 -4.02 21.55
C GLU A 474 -33.09 -3.69 20.04
N GLY A 475 -32.18 -4.35 19.31
CA GLY A 475 -31.94 -4.14 17.88
C GLY A 475 -31.07 -2.93 17.57
N ARG A 476 -30.46 -2.29 18.57
CA ARG A 476 -29.57 -1.14 18.39
C ARG A 476 -28.20 -1.63 17.92
N ARG A 477 -27.55 -0.84 17.06
CA ARG A 477 -26.32 -1.24 16.36
C ARG A 477 -25.14 -0.32 16.67
N ALA A 478 -23.93 -0.85 16.55
CA ALA A 478 -22.67 -0.11 16.50
C ALA A 478 -21.76 -0.69 15.39
N LEU A 479 -21.00 0.16 14.69
CA LEU A 479 -20.13 -0.23 13.57
C LEU A 479 -18.72 0.33 13.78
N SER A 480 -17.72 -0.52 14.04
CA SER A 480 -16.37 -0.06 14.38
C SER A 480 -15.64 0.62 13.21
N ALA A 481 -14.60 1.39 13.53
CA ALA A 481 -13.50 1.60 12.59
C ALA A 481 -12.78 0.27 12.29
N GLY A 482 -12.11 0.18 11.14
CA GLY A 482 -11.39 -1.03 10.71
C GLY A 482 -10.13 -1.31 11.53
N TYR A 483 -10.01 -2.53 12.06
CA TYR A 483 -8.76 -3.09 12.59
C TYR A 483 -7.96 -3.70 11.45
N GLU A 484 -6.78 -3.16 11.17
CA GLU A 484 -5.92 -3.70 10.11
C GLU A 484 -4.86 -4.65 10.66
N VAL A 485 -4.62 -5.70 9.91
CA VAL A 485 -3.50 -6.61 10.06
C VAL A 485 -2.56 -6.40 8.88
N TRP A 486 -1.33 -5.98 9.12
CA TRP A 486 -0.37 -5.50 8.12
C TRP A 486 0.91 -6.33 8.14
N GLY A 487 1.43 -6.81 6.99
CA GLY A 487 2.79 -7.36 6.87
C GLY A 487 3.76 -6.43 6.12
N GLU A 488 4.84 -5.96 6.76
CA GLU A 488 5.73 -4.93 6.18
C GLU A 488 6.48 -5.39 4.91
N ALA A 489 6.79 -6.68 4.77
CA ALA A 489 7.50 -7.17 3.57
C ALA A 489 6.69 -6.99 2.27
N ASN A 490 5.37 -6.78 2.38
CA ASN A 490 4.46 -6.46 1.29
C ASN A 490 3.62 -5.23 1.60
N TYR A 491 4.23 -4.27 2.28
CA TYR A 491 3.63 -2.98 2.59
C TYR A 491 2.90 -2.41 1.37
N GLN A 492 1.62 -2.09 1.55
CA GLN A 492 0.82 -1.34 0.60
C GLN A 492 0.69 0.10 1.11
N SER A 493 1.31 1.04 0.41
CA SER A 493 1.25 2.47 0.76
C SER A 493 -0.15 3.04 0.53
N TRP A 494 -0.62 3.82 1.50
CA TRP A 494 -1.50 4.96 1.26
C TRP A 494 -0.85 6.23 1.83
N CYS A 495 -0.60 7.24 1.01
CA CYS A 495 -0.38 8.57 1.58
C CYS A 495 -1.66 9.01 2.31
N HIS A 496 -1.50 9.81 3.37
CA HIS A 496 -2.62 10.27 4.21
C HIS A 496 -3.67 11.11 3.44
N ASP A 497 -3.41 11.44 2.17
CA ASP A 497 -4.33 12.10 1.25
C ASP A 497 -5.36 11.14 0.62
N ARG A 498 -5.23 9.83 0.84
CA ARG A 498 -5.94 8.73 0.15
C ARG A 498 -5.76 8.75 -1.38
N HIS A 499 -4.79 9.51 -1.87
CA HIS A 499 -4.56 9.71 -3.29
C HIS A 499 -3.41 8.82 -3.80
N ASN A 500 -2.28 8.75 -3.11
CA ASN A 500 -1.12 7.93 -3.55
C ASN A 500 -1.21 6.47 -3.06
N GLY A 501 -2.34 5.80 -3.29
CA GLY A 501 -2.56 4.40 -2.92
C GLY A 501 -1.89 3.42 -3.89
N GLU A 502 -1.33 2.32 -3.39
CA GLU A 502 -0.91 1.17 -4.24
C GLU A 502 -2.09 0.36 -4.81
N LEU A 503 -3.33 0.72 -4.44
CA LEU A 503 -4.59 0.14 -4.88
C LEU A 503 -5.49 1.28 -5.37
N ASN A 504 -5.67 1.42 -6.67
CA ASN A 504 -6.31 2.60 -7.27
C ASN A 504 -7.80 2.38 -7.57
N HIS A 505 -8.68 2.89 -6.69
CA HIS A 505 -10.06 3.25 -7.07
C HIS A 505 -10.12 4.58 -7.85
N GLY A 506 -9.16 4.78 -8.74
CA GLY A 506 -9.00 6.00 -9.54
C GLY A 506 -8.70 5.64 -11.00
N PRO A 507 -8.68 6.60 -11.93
CA PRO A 507 -8.15 6.37 -13.26
C PRO A 507 -6.71 5.94 -13.07
N VAL A 508 -6.38 4.72 -13.50
CA VAL A 508 -5.55 4.38 -14.68
C VAL A 508 -4.36 5.31 -15.04
N TRP A 509 -4.49 6.62 -14.82
CA TRP A 509 -3.47 7.66 -14.82
C TRP A 509 -2.70 7.82 -13.50
N SER A 510 -3.26 7.50 -12.33
CA SER A 510 -2.44 6.85 -11.32
C SER A 510 -2.14 5.49 -11.93
N PHE A 511 -0.96 5.45 -12.53
CA PHE A 511 -0.49 4.32 -13.30
C PHE A 511 -0.69 3.06 -12.46
N VAL A 512 -1.14 1.98 -13.08
CA VAL A 512 -0.61 0.67 -12.68
C VAL A 512 0.86 0.64 -13.14
N HIS A 513 1.67 1.50 -12.53
CA HIS A 513 3.11 1.56 -12.64
C HIS A 513 3.58 0.33 -11.86
N PRO A 514 4.17 -0.69 -12.50
CA PRO A 514 4.79 -1.81 -11.79
C PRO A 514 6.11 -1.40 -11.11
N PHE A 515 6.30 -0.08 -10.95
CA PHE A 515 7.53 0.63 -10.59
C PHE A 515 7.25 1.86 -9.70
N GLU A 516 6.01 2.31 -9.58
CA GLU A 516 5.54 3.19 -8.50
C GLU A 516 4.55 2.41 -7.62
N THR A 517 4.92 1.16 -7.33
CA THR A 517 4.93 0.66 -5.94
C THR A 517 5.83 1.58 -5.11
N GLY A 518 5.37 2.82 -4.93
CA GLY A 518 6.09 3.89 -4.29
C GLY A 518 6.12 3.62 -2.80
N ARG A 519 7.25 3.07 -2.33
CA ARG A 519 7.60 2.76 -0.93
C ARG A 519 7.16 1.38 -0.40
N GLY A 520 6.45 0.56 -1.19
CA GLY A 520 5.98 -0.76 -0.77
C GLY A 520 6.64 -1.97 -1.43
N GLY A 521 7.65 -2.54 -0.76
CA GLY A 521 8.28 -3.87 -0.99
C GLY A 521 7.90 -4.66 -2.26
N GLY A 522 8.71 -4.58 -3.31
CA GLY A 522 8.59 -5.44 -4.50
C GLY A 522 9.80 -5.32 -5.44
N LEU A 523 10.15 -4.09 -5.80
CA LEU A 523 11.46 -3.73 -6.37
C LEU A 523 11.86 -2.33 -5.88
N ALA A 524 13.14 -2.12 -5.64
CA ALA A 524 13.71 -0.81 -5.32
C ALA A 524 13.86 0.06 -6.60
N ALA A 525 12.80 0.18 -7.40
CA ALA A 525 12.85 0.77 -8.74
C ALA A 525 11.75 1.83 -8.99
N GLY A 526 11.45 2.62 -7.95
CA GLY A 526 10.58 3.80 -8.05
C GLY A 526 11.37 5.10 -8.12
N SER A 527 11.30 5.74 -9.29
CA SER A 527 11.50 7.15 -9.68
C SER A 527 12.22 8.15 -8.75
N GLY A 528 11.98 8.16 -7.44
CA GLY A 528 12.61 9.04 -6.45
C GLY A 528 13.91 8.51 -5.82
N PHE A 529 14.15 7.19 -5.82
CA PHE A 529 15.37 6.57 -5.29
C PHE A 529 15.94 5.57 -6.30
N THR A 530 16.71 6.09 -7.25
CA THR A 530 17.50 5.31 -8.19
C THR A 530 18.44 4.33 -7.48
N VAL A 531 18.24 3.03 -7.72
CA VAL A 531 19.19 1.96 -7.35
C VAL A 531 20.53 2.11 -8.07
N GLY A 532 21.43 2.86 -7.46
CA GLY A 532 22.71 2.31 -7.01
C GLY A 532 22.64 2.27 -5.48
N PRO A 533 22.97 1.13 -4.84
CA PRO A 533 24.39 0.93 -4.58
C PRO A 533 24.85 -0.52 -4.76
N THR A 534 25.55 -0.78 -5.86
CA THR A 534 26.90 -1.27 -5.62
C THR A 534 27.68 -0.16 -4.92
N TRP A 535 28.47 -0.54 -3.92
CA TRP A 535 29.24 0.35 -3.02
C TRP A 535 30.13 1.42 -3.67
N ASP A 536 30.31 1.38 -4.99
CA ASP A 536 31.24 2.16 -5.82
C ASP A 536 30.60 3.32 -6.58
N GLY A 537 29.28 3.51 -6.44
CA GLY A 537 28.56 4.54 -7.18
C GLY A 537 28.32 4.18 -8.65
N GLY A 538 28.25 2.87 -8.95
CA GLY A 538 27.86 2.35 -10.25
C GLY A 538 26.53 2.93 -10.78
N PRO A 539 26.32 2.89 -12.11
CA PRO A 539 25.20 3.56 -12.76
C PRO A 539 23.84 3.04 -12.25
N PRO A 540 22.80 3.89 -12.24
CA PRO A 540 21.48 3.50 -11.76
C PRO A 540 20.90 2.40 -12.65
N ALA A 541 20.76 1.20 -12.10
CA ALA A 541 20.30 0.04 -12.86
C ALA A 541 18.78 0.11 -13.04
N GLN A 542 18.36 0.75 -14.13
CA GLN A 542 16.95 0.90 -14.47
C GLN A 542 16.35 -0.43 -15.00
N PRO A 543 15.06 -0.70 -14.72
CA PRO A 543 14.33 -1.75 -15.42
C PRO A 543 14.27 -1.44 -16.92
N SER A 544 14.58 -2.41 -17.78
CA SER A 544 14.54 -2.19 -19.23
C SER A 544 13.13 -1.95 -19.79
N ALA A 545 12.09 -2.22 -19.00
CA ALA A 545 10.70 -2.04 -19.35
C ALA A 545 9.87 -1.53 -18.17
N SER A 546 8.86 -0.71 -18.47
CA SER A 546 7.74 -0.37 -17.59
C SER A 546 6.44 -0.86 -18.23
N PHE A 547 5.43 -1.22 -17.44
CA PHE A 547 4.18 -1.80 -17.95
C PHE A 547 2.97 -0.94 -17.51
N ARG A 548 1.80 -1.19 -18.07
CA ARG A 548 0.51 -0.58 -17.72
C ARG A 548 -0.58 -1.58 -18.02
N LEU A 549 -1.42 -1.87 -17.04
CA LEU A 549 -2.29 -3.05 -17.01
C LEU A 549 -3.77 -2.70 -17.19
N THR A 550 -4.06 -1.70 -18.03
CA THR A 550 -5.44 -1.26 -18.28
C THR A 550 -5.96 -1.90 -19.55
N PRO A 551 -7.06 -2.67 -19.51
CA PRO A 551 -7.79 -3.10 -20.69
C PRO A 551 -8.33 -1.87 -21.42
N VAL A 552 -7.74 -1.54 -22.56
CA VAL A 552 -8.26 -0.51 -23.44
C VAL A 552 -9.05 -1.21 -24.54
N PHE A 553 -10.36 -1.14 -24.39
CA PHE A 553 -11.31 -1.58 -25.40
C PHE A 553 -11.59 -0.46 -26.38
N SER A 554 -11.45 -0.73 -27.68
CA SER A 554 -11.91 0.18 -28.73
C SER A 554 -13.08 -0.48 -29.45
N PRO A 555 -14.32 0.00 -29.23
CA PRO A 555 -15.45 -0.45 -30.03
C PRO A 555 -15.30 -0.01 -31.48
N ALA A 556 -16.08 -0.62 -32.38
CA ALA A 556 -16.15 -0.16 -33.77
C ALA A 556 -16.58 1.32 -33.88
N PRO A 557 -16.19 2.04 -34.95
CA PRO A 557 -16.56 3.44 -35.15
C PRO A 557 -18.08 3.67 -35.05
N GLY A 558 -18.49 4.77 -34.42
CA GLY A 558 -19.90 5.16 -34.24
C GLY A 558 -20.50 4.83 -32.86
N ILE A 559 -19.79 4.09 -32.00
CA ILE A 559 -20.31 3.59 -30.71
C ILE A 559 -20.09 4.56 -29.52
N GLY A 560 -19.59 5.77 -29.78
CA GLY A 560 -19.55 6.89 -28.83
C GLY A 560 -18.54 6.81 -27.68
N GLU A 561 -18.00 5.63 -27.33
CA GLU A 561 -17.08 5.51 -26.20
C GLU A 561 -15.64 5.95 -26.51
N GLY A 562 -15.10 5.68 -27.69
CA GLY A 562 -13.72 6.07 -28.03
C GLY A 562 -12.67 5.34 -27.18
N TRP A 563 -11.53 5.98 -26.91
CA TRP A 563 -10.40 5.42 -26.14
C TRP A 563 -10.57 5.70 -24.63
N ARG A 564 -11.72 5.34 -24.06
CA ARG A 564 -12.00 5.55 -22.63
C ARG A 564 -11.28 4.50 -21.78
N PRO A 565 -10.46 4.91 -20.78
CA PRO A 565 -10.07 3.99 -19.74
C PRO A 565 -11.29 3.63 -18.90
N MET A 566 -11.53 2.32 -18.72
CA MET A 566 -12.46 1.83 -17.71
C MET A 566 -11.82 2.01 -16.33
N GLU A 567 -12.67 2.26 -15.34
CA GLU A 567 -12.30 2.36 -13.93
C GLU A 567 -12.86 1.17 -13.16
N GLY A 568 -12.18 0.79 -12.08
CA GLY A 568 -12.50 -0.41 -11.34
C GLY A 568 -11.99 -0.45 -9.93
N ASP A 569 -12.67 -1.24 -9.10
CA ASP A 569 -12.28 -1.52 -7.73
C ASP A 569 -10.94 -2.28 -7.73
N GLU A 570 -9.90 -1.78 -7.04
CA GLU A 570 -8.66 -2.53 -6.77
C GLU A 570 -8.60 -2.97 -5.30
N TRP A 571 -8.29 -4.25 -5.04
CA TRP A 571 -8.18 -4.77 -3.67
C TRP A 571 -7.05 -5.79 -3.52
N PRO A 572 -6.43 -5.89 -2.32
CA PRO A 572 -5.49 -6.96 -2.02
C PRO A 572 -6.28 -8.24 -1.81
N THR A 573 -5.91 -9.29 -2.51
CA THR A 573 -6.56 -10.59 -2.35
C THR A 573 -5.75 -11.46 -1.40
N CYS A 574 -4.42 -11.35 -1.46
CA CYS A 574 -3.47 -12.10 -0.65
C CYS A 574 -2.14 -11.32 -0.60
N THR A 575 -1.58 -11.07 0.59
CA THR A 575 -0.23 -10.51 0.74
C THR A 575 0.54 -11.25 1.82
N ASP A 576 1.42 -12.15 1.41
CA ASP A 576 2.30 -12.95 2.25
C ASP A 576 3.77 -12.67 1.88
N TYR A 577 4.69 -12.90 2.81
CA TYR A 577 6.15 -12.76 2.63
C TYR A 577 6.73 -13.46 1.39
N SER A 578 6.03 -14.41 0.76
CA SER A 578 6.47 -15.01 -0.51
C SER A 578 5.67 -14.54 -1.75
N VAL A 579 4.45 -14.02 -1.60
CA VAL A 579 3.56 -13.60 -2.71
C VAL A 579 2.69 -12.39 -2.38
N ARG A 580 2.64 -11.42 -3.30
CA ARG A 580 1.67 -10.32 -3.34
C ARG A 580 0.65 -10.56 -4.46
N ASN A 581 -0.63 -10.51 -4.12
CA ASN A 581 -1.75 -10.75 -5.04
C ASN A 581 -2.79 -9.64 -4.92
N VAL A 582 -3.05 -8.97 -6.04
CA VAL A 582 -3.97 -7.84 -6.17
C VAL A 582 -4.93 -8.12 -7.32
N ALA A 583 -6.21 -7.79 -7.12
CA ALA A 583 -7.22 -7.85 -8.18
C ALA A 583 -7.80 -6.45 -8.45
N ALA A 584 -8.18 -6.24 -9.71
CA ALA A 584 -8.75 -5.01 -10.23
C ALA A 584 -10.01 -5.34 -11.05
N ARG A 585 -11.21 -4.88 -10.64
CA ARG A 585 -12.48 -5.12 -11.33
C ARG A 585 -12.99 -3.85 -12.00
N GLY A 586 -12.72 -3.70 -13.30
CA GLY A 586 -13.28 -2.61 -14.09
C GLY A 586 -14.73 -2.87 -14.47
N ASP A 587 -15.65 -2.03 -14.04
CA ASP A 587 -17.05 -2.08 -14.49
C ASP A 587 -17.72 -0.70 -14.62
N HIS A 588 -16.92 0.36 -14.63
CA HIS A 588 -17.35 1.75 -14.75
C HIS A 588 -16.55 2.52 -15.82
N ASN A 589 -17.15 3.57 -16.40
CA ASN A 589 -16.61 4.41 -17.46
C ASN A 589 -16.74 5.90 -17.09
N TYR A 590 -15.74 6.70 -17.46
CA TYR A 590 -15.83 8.15 -17.36
C TYR A 590 -16.96 8.75 -18.21
N ALA A 591 -17.60 9.77 -17.65
CA ALA A 591 -18.47 10.68 -18.39
C ALA A 591 -17.75 11.23 -19.65
N PRO A 592 -18.44 11.43 -20.78
CA PRO A 592 -17.85 12.07 -21.95
C PRO A 592 -17.30 13.46 -21.58
N GLY A 593 -16.01 13.70 -21.86
CA GLY A 593 -15.35 14.98 -21.57
C GLY A 593 -14.81 15.15 -20.14
N ALA A 594 -14.91 14.14 -19.27
CA ALA A 594 -14.24 14.18 -17.98
C ALA A 594 -12.71 14.01 -18.14
N VAL A 595 -11.94 14.94 -17.57
CA VAL A 595 -10.48 14.86 -17.46
C VAL A 595 -10.09 13.97 -16.28
N GLY A 596 -9.52 12.79 -16.57
CA GLY A 596 -8.92 11.92 -15.58
C GLY A 596 -7.59 12.48 -15.05
N ASN A 597 -7.65 13.43 -14.12
CA ASN A 597 -6.50 13.82 -13.31
C ASN A 597 -6.47 12.92 -12.07
N CYS A 598 -5.41 12.12 -11.86
CA CYS A 598 -5.28 11.03 -10.86
C CYS A 598 -5.41 11.43 -9.38
N TYR A 599 -5.88 12.64 -9.14
CA TYR A 599 -5.31 13.60 -8.23
C TYR A 599 -6.51 14.33 -7.57
N SER A 600 -7.58 14.60 -8.34
CA SER A 600 -8.85 15.15 -7.83
C SER A 600 -9.85 14.04 -7.48
N THR A 601 -10.79 14.30 -6.58
CA THR A 601 -11.99 13.46 -6.43
C THR A 601 -12.78 13.41 -7.75
N TYR A 602 -13.19 12.23 -8.21
CA TYR A 602 -13.64 12.04 -9.60
C TYR A 602 -15.07 12.52 -9.86
N GLY A 603 -15.25 13.22 -10.98
CA GLY A 603 -16.57 13.51 -11.54
C GLY A 603 -17.28 12.22 -11.97
N PRO A 604 -18.61 12.26 -12.21
CA PRO A 604 -19.47 11.08 -12.17
C PRO A 604 -19.00 9.97 -13.12
N ILE A 605 -18.72 8.81 -12.51
CA ILE A 605 -18.29 7.59 -13.17
C ILE A 605 -19.51 6.68 -13.27
N TYR A 606 -19.87 6.24 -14.47
CA TYR A 606 -21.11 5.49 -14.71
C TYR A 606 -20.80 4.00 -14.93
N PRO A 607 -21.65 3.06 -14.50
CA PRO A 607 -21.47 1.65 -14.85
C PRO A 607 -21.33 1.47 -16.37
N SER A 608 -20.28 0.77 -16.80
CA SER A 608 -20.02 0.52 -18.22
C SER A 608 -21.17 -0.28 -18.84
N GLU A 609 -21.75 0.21 -19.93
CA GLU A 609 -22.83 -0.51 -20.63
C GLU A 609 -22.31 -1.70 -21.44
N TYR A 610 -21.00 -1.75 -21.72
CA TYR A 610 -20.42 -2.65 -22.71
C TYR A 610 -19.82 -3.90 -22.09
N MET A 611 -19.17 -3.78 -20.93
CA MET A 611 -18.40 -4.87 -20.34
C MET A 611 -18.09 -4.65 -18.85
N THR A 612 -17.69 -5.74 -18.21
CA THR A 612 -16.92 -5.74 -16.95
C THR A 612 -15.64 -6.53 -17.17
N TYR A 613 -14.51 -6.16 -16.55
CA TYR A 613 -13.34 -7.02 -16.44
C TYR A 613 -12.99 -7.34 -14.99
N THR A 614 -12.16 -8.35 -14.80
CA THR A 614 -11.36 -8.53 -13.60
C THR A 614 -9.96 -8.97 -14.02
N ILE A 615 -8.95 -8.16 -13.68
CA ILE A 615 -7.54 -8.52 -13.77
C ILE A 615 -7.04 -8.92 -12.39
N ARG A 616 -6.07 -9.83 -12.36
CA ARG A 616 -5.27 -10.21 -11.20
C ARG A 616 -3.80 -10.07 -11.53
N ARG A 617 -3.03 -9.57 -10.57
CA ARG A 617 -1.58 -9.61 -10.54
C ARG A 617 -1.16 -10.48 -9.37
N THR A 618 -0.44 -11.57 -9.63
CA THR A 618 0.24 -12.38 -8.62
C THR A 618 1.75 -12.21 -8.78
N GLN A 619 2.35 -11.39 -7.93
CA GLN A 619 3.81 -11.21 -7.85
C GLN A 619 4.40 -12.20 -6.85
N TYR A 620 5.30 -13.06 -7.32
CA TYR A 620 6.19 -13.85 -6.47
C TYR A 620 7.42 -13.00 -6.16
N ILE A 621 7.67 -12.80 -4.87
CA ILE A 621 8.55 -11.73 -4.39
C ILE A 621 10.02 -12.13 -4.61
N PRO A 622 10.91 -11.21 -5.01
CA PRO A 622 12.35 -11.47 -5.06
C PRO A 622 12.90 -11.96 -3.70
N ARG A 623 13.98 -12.75 -3.73
CA ARG A 623 14.71 -13.13 -2.52
C ARG A 623 15.25 -11.88 -1.81
N PRO A 624 14.94 -11.60 -0.52
CA PRO A 624 15.55 -10.50 0.19
C PRO A 624 17.00 -10.82 0.61
N ALA A 625 17.81 -9.79 0.82
CA ALA A 625 19.26 -9.81 0.78
C ALA A 625 19.90 -9.27 2.07
N GLY A 626 19.59 -9.91 3.21
CA GLY A 626 20.19 -9.54 4.49
C GLY A 626 19.40 -8.47 5.26
N PRO A 627 19.97 -7.96 6.37
CA PRO A 627 19.21 -7.35 7.46
C PRO A 627 18.67 -5.93 7.19
N LEU A 628 17.42 -5.71 7.62
CA LEU A 628 16.80 -4.40 7.80
C LEU A 628 17.55 -3.67 8.92
N LEU A 629 18.27 -2.60 8.60
CA LEU A 629 19.08 -1.85 9.58
C LEU A 629 18.86 -0.33 9.58
N ASP A 630 17.97 0.18 8.73
CA ASP A 630 17.46 1.56 8.87
C ASP A 630 16.23 1.58 9.80
N LEU A 631 16.09 2.66 10.56
CA LEU A 631 14.96 2.91 11.48
C LEU A 631 13.61 3.14 10.75
N HIS A 632 13.56 2.93 9.44
CA HIS A 632 12.36 2.97 8.61
C HIS A 632 12.04 1.55 8.13
N ALA A 633 10.85 1.04 8.47
CA ALA A 633 10.41 -0.35 8.22
C ALA A 633 10.28 -0.76 6.73
N MET A 634 10.69 0.08 5.78
CA MET A 634 10.21 0.05 4.38
C MET A 634 11.19 -0.58 3.37
N TRP A 635 12.42 -0.98 3.76
CA TRP A 635 13.47 -1.32 2.78
C TRP A 635 14.29 -2.57 3.15
N VAL A 636 13.80 -3.75 2.76
CA VAL A 636 14.66 -4.95 2.68
C VAL A 636 15.39 -4.92 1.34
N GLU A 637 16.73 -4.97 1.32
CA GLU A 637 17.47 -5.18 0.05
C GLU A 637 16.95 -6.47 -0.60
N CYS A 638 16.82 -6.51 -1.92
CA CYS A 638 16.43 -7.71 -2.66
C CYS A 638 17.54 -8.15 -3.61
N SER A 639 17.85 -9.46 -3.58
CA SER A 639 18.89 -10.12 -4.36
C SER A 639 18.29 -11.22 -5.23
N GLY A 640 17.40 -10.82 -6.13
CA GLY A 640 16.74 -11.68 -7.10
C GLY A 640 15.94 -10.84 -8.08
N GLY A 641 15.46 -11.49 -9.13
CA GLY A 641 14.43 -10.94 -10.00
C GLY A 641 13.02 -11.16 -9.42
N ALA A 642 12.03 -10.52 -10.05
CA ALA A 642 10.61 -10.72 -9.77
C ALA A 642 9.96 -11.60 -10.84
N LEU A 643 8.93 -12.34 -10.45
CA LEU A 643 8.06 -13.10 -11.33
C LEU A 643 6.61 -12.69 -11.08
N ASP A 644 5.91 -12.25 -12.12
CA ASP A 644 4.53 -11.77 -12.05
C ASP A 644 3.65 -12.60 -12.99
N LEU A 645 2.56 -13.16 -12.49
CA LEU A 645 1.47 -13.67 -13.32
C LEU A 645 0.36 -12.63 -13.39
N PHE A 646 -0.09 -12.33 -14.61
CA PHE A 646 -1.29 -11.57 -14.86
C PHE A 646 -2.38 -12.47 -15.43
N GLU A 647 -3.58 -12.39 -14.85
CA GLU A 647 -4.76 -13.12 -15.31
C GLU A 647 -5.93 -12.16 -15.46
N GLY A 648 -6.50 -12.05 -16.65
CA GLY A 648 -7.65 -11.21 -16.90
C GLY A 648 -8.85 -11.99 -17.41
N THR A 649 -10.04 -11.47 -17.07
CA THR A 649 -11.34 -11.90 -17.60
C THR A 649 -12.10 -10.66 -18.01
N MET A 650 -12.92 -10.75 -19.06
CA MET A 650 -13.80 -9.67 -19.51
C MET A 650 -15.12 -10.26 -20.00
N THR A 651 -16.23 -9.76 -19.48
CA THR A 651 -17.60 -10.22 -19.77
C THR A 651 -18.41 -9.08 -20.38
N PHE A 652 -19.01 -9.31 -21.54
CA PHE A 652 -19.74 -8.27 -22.29
C PHE A 652 -21.19 -8.13 -21.80
N ARG A 653 -21.64 -6.90 -21.54
CA ARG A 653 -22.98 -6.56 -21.01
C ARG A 653 -24.04 -6.40 -22.12
N LYS A 654 -23.62 -6.18 -23.36
CA LYS A 654 -24.45 -6.13 -24.57
C LYS A 654 -23.67 -6.61 -25.80
N ASP A 655 -24.37 -6.90 -26.89
CA ASP A 655 -23.75 -7.27 -28.16
C ASP A 655 -22.83 -6.13 -28.66
N THR A 656 -21.53 -6.41 -28.76
CA THR A 656 -20.51 -5.37 -28.96
C THR A 656 -19.50 -5.78 -30.03
N PRO A 657 -19.40 -5.04 -31.16
CA PRO A 657 -18.33 -5.25 -32.15
C PRO A 657 -17.01 -4.65 -31.67
N ALA A 658 -15.98 -5.48 -31.60
CA ALA A 658 -14.64 -5.09 -31.18
C ALA A 658 -13.76 -4.73 -32.39
N LYS A 659 -13.15 -3.53 -32.34
CA LYS A 659 -12.07 -3.17 -33.25
C LYS A 659 -10.72 -3.65 -32.70
N GLU A 660 -10.50 -3.37 -31.41
CA GLU A 660 -9.26 -3.65 -30.70
C GLU A 660 -9.57 -3.91 -29.22
N LEU A 661 -8.82 -4.83 -28.62
CA LEU A 661 -8.75 -4.99 -27.18
C LEU A 661 -7.27 -5.11 -26.78
N THR A 662 -6.70 -4.02 -26.28
CA THR A 662 -5.38 -4.01 -25.65
C THR A 662 -5.54 -4.44 -24.20
N ILE A 663 -4.76 -5.42 -23.74
CA ILE A 663 -4.79 -5.98 -22.38
C ILE A 663 -3.57 -5.57 -21.53
N MET A 664 -2.50 -5.10 -22.17
CA MET A 664 -1.34 -4.50 -21.52
C MET A 664 -0.64 -3.55 -22.48
N ILE A 665 -0.10 -2.46 -21.95
CA ILE A 665 0.85 -1.59 -22.65
C ILE A 665 2.20 -1.71 -21.94
N MET A 666 3.29 -1.89 -22.67
CA MET A 666 4.65 -1.86 -22.13
C MET A 666 5.45 -0.73 -22.79
N LYS A 667 6.16 0.06 -22.01
CA LYS A 667 7.09 1.07 -22.49
C LYS A 667 8.50 0.62 -22.14
N PRO A 668 9.33 0.21 -23.11
CA PRO A 668 10.77 0.07 -22.91
C PRO A 668 11.30 1.37 -22.30
N VAL A 669 12.05 1.28 -21.21
CA VAL A 669 12.62 2.47 -20.58
C VAL A 669 13.80 2.90 -21.44
N SER A 670 13.70 4.08 -22.05
CA SER A 670 14.78 4.67 -22.82
C SER A 670 15.94 4.99 -21.88
N PHE A 671 16.95 4.12 -21.86
CA PHE A 671 18.26 4.48 -21.30
C PHE A 671 18.74 5.79 -21.95
N PRO A 672 19.42 6.68 -21.20
CA PRO A 672 19.96 7.91 -21.77
C PRO A 672 20.85 7.56 -22.97
N LYS A 673 20.60 8.20 -24.13
CA LYS A 673 21.24 7.90 -25.43
C LYS A 673 22.78 7.99 -25.43
N GLU A 674 23.35 8.54 -24.37
CA GLU A 674 24.78 8.78 -24.18
C GLU A 674 25.49 7.64 -23.40
N GLY A 675 24.75 6.63 -22.93
CA GLY A 675 25.28 5.45 -22.25
C GLY A 675 25.16 4.16 -23.07
N ALA A 676 26.07 3.20 -22.82
CA ALA A 676 26.26 1.96 -23.60
C ALA A 676 25.16 0.89 -23.48
N ASN A 677 23.94 1.27 -23.09
CA ASN A 677 22.79 0.39 -22.85
C ASN A 677 21.73 0.55 -23.94
N ILE A 678 22.00 0.04 -25.14
CA ILE A 678 20.98 -0.12 -26.18
C ILE A 678 20.09 -1.31 -25.77
N PRO A 679 18.77 -1.14 -25.61
CA PRO A 679 17.89 -2.27 -25.38
C PRO A 679 17.88 -3.15 -26.64
N VAL A 680 18.24 -4.42 -26.45
CA VAL A 680 18.17 -5.48 -27.45
C VAL A 680 16.85 -6.21 -27.26
N PHE A 681 16.12 -6.45 -28.35
CA PHE A 681 14.77 -7.00 -28.29
C PHE A 681 14.74 -8.43 -28.80
N GLY A 682 14.23 -9.31 -27.93
CA GLY A 682 13.95 -10.70 -28.24
C GLY A 682 12.50 -10.89 -28.63
N VAL A 683 12.23 -11.65 -29.69
CA VAL A 683 10.86 -12.13 -30.00
C VAL A 683 10.92 -13.62 -30.33
N ARG A 684 10.00 -14.40 -29.76
CA ARG A 684 9.69 -15.77 -30.20
C ARG A 684 8.18 -15.93 -30.33
N GLU A 685 7.70 -16.13 -31.55
CA GLU A 685 6.27 -16.19 -31.86
C GLU A 685 5.62 -17.48 -31.34
N ASN A 686 6.31 -18.61 -31.41
CA ASN A 686 5.80 -19.91 -30.96
C ASN A 686 6.94 -20.91 -30.62
N GLN A 687 6.56 -22.11 -30.15
CA GLN A 687 7.51 -23.15 -29.73
C GLN A 687 8.44 -23.64 -30.85
N ASP A 688 8.03 -23.58 -32.12
CA ASP A 688 8.83 -24.05 -33.27
C ASP A 688 9.65 -22.94 -33.94
N SER A 689 9.28 -21.67 -33.72
CA SER A 689 10.00 -20.50 -34.24
C SER A 689 11.36 -20.32 -33.54
N LEU A 690 12.40 -19.98 -34.31
CA LEU A 690 13.66 -19.52 -33.73
C LEU A 690 13.49 -18.13 -33.10
N PRO A 691 14.09 -17.87 -31.92
CA PRO A 691 14.04 -16.55 -31.31
C PRO A 691 14.83 -15.54 -32.17
N ARG A 692 14.21 -14.39 -32.47
CA ARG A 692 14.83 -13.28 -33.22
C ARG A 692 15.38 -12.23 -32.25
N CYS A 693 16.45 -11.56 -32.66
CA CYS A 693 17.20 -10.59 -31.84
C CYS A 693 17.55 -9.34 -32.69
N GLY A 694 17.48 -8.14 -32.11
CA GLY A 694 17.81 -6.89 -32.81
C GLY A 694 17.66 -5.62 -31.98
N SER A 695 18.09 -4.47 -32.50
CA SER A 695 17.80 -3.14 -31.94
C SER A 695 16.39 -2.68 -32.32
N LEU A 696 15.84 -1.66 -31.64
CA LEU A 696 14.47 -1.17 -31.92
C LEU A 696 14.34 -0.70 -33.38
N GLU A 697 15.39 -0.06 -33.86
CA GLU A 697 15.51 0.46 -35.23
C GLU A 697 15.51 -0.69 -36.26
N SER A 698 16.16 -1.82 -35.96
CA SER A 698 16.21 -2.99 -36.83
C SER A 698 14.86 -3.72 -36.99
N TYR A 699 13.94 -3.52 -36.05
CA TYR A 699 12.57 -4.06 -36.12
C TYR A 699 11.57 -3.14 -36.85
N GLY A 700 12.02 -1.96 -37.30
CA GLY A 700 11.19 -0.96 -37.94
C GLY A 700 10.21 -0.27 -36.97
N PRO A 701 9.62 0.87 -37.36
CA PRO A 701 8.80 1.68 -36.46
C PRO A 701 7.45 1.06 -36.03
N CYS A 702 7.05 -0.08 -36.60
CA CYS A 702 5.73 -0.72 -36.40
C CYS A 702 5.78 -2.26 -36.56
N GLY A 703 6.67 -2.97 -35.87
CA GLY A 703 6.70 -4.44 -35.89
C GLY A 703 5.45 -5.05 -35.24
N SER A 704 4.81 -6.05 -35.87
CA SER A 704 3.63 -6.75 -35.32
C SER A 704 3.87 -8.25 -35.27
N TYR A 705 3.59 -8.87 -34.13
CA TYR A 705 3.89 -10.27 -33.83
C TYR A 705 2.68 -10.97 -33.23
N VAL A 706 2.60 -12.29 -33.39
CA VAL A 706 1.59 -13.14 -32.74
C VAL A 706 2.33 -14.10 -31.82
N LEU A 707 2.16 -13.92 -30.51
CA LEU A 707 2.68 -14.83 -29.50
C LEU A 707 1.66 -15.94 -29.26
N ALA A 708 1.92 -17.12 -29.82
CA ALA A 708 1.24 -18.36 -29.43
C ALA A 708 1.55 -18.71 -27.97
N PRO A 709 0.84 -19.67 -27.34
CA PRO A 709 1.18 -20.15 -26.00
C PRO A 709 2.66 -20.52 -25.88
N GLY A 710 3.34 -19.97 -24.88
CA GLY A 710 4.78 -20.16 -24.65
C GLY A 710 5.71 -19.27 -25.49
N GLY A 711 5.17 -18.50 -26.44
CA GLY A 711 5.87 -17.42 -27.12
C GLY A 711 6.14 -16.24 -26.19
N TYR A 712 7.13 -15.41 -26.53
CA TYR A 712 7.52 -14.27 -25.70
C TYR A 712 8.04 -13.06 -26.49
N VAL A 713 8.05 -11.92 -25.81
CA VAL A 713 8.86 -10.76 -26.17
C VAL A 713 9.72 -10.33 -24.97
N ALA A 714 10.96 -9.92 -25.20
CA ALA A 714 11.91 -9.55 -24.15
C ALA A 714 12.69 -8.26 -24.47
N THR A 715 13.02 -7.50 -23.44
CA THR A 715 13.96 -6.38 -23.44
C THR A 715 15.21 -6.78 -22.66
N LEU A 716 16.36 -6.74 -23.33
CA LEU A 716 17.65 -7.13 -22.78
C LEU A 716 18.55 -5.89 -22.78
N PRO A 717 19.14 -5.47 -21.65
CA PRO A 717 20.14 -4.41 -21.67
C PRO A 717 21.43 -4.93 -22.34
N SER A 718 22.11 -4.09 -23.14
CA SER A 718 23.44 -4.42 -23.67
C SER A 718 24.58 -4.27 -22.65
N GLY A 719 24.26 -3.88 -21.41
CA GLY A 719 25.16 -3.70 -20.29
C GLY A 719 24.41 -3.84 -18.97
N GLU A 720 24.75 -3.03 -17.96
CA GLU A 720 24.15 -3.13 -16.62
C GLU A 720 22.67 -2.69 -16.63
N GLY A 721 21.76 -3.61 -16.29
CA GLY A 721 20.33 -3.33 -16.17
C GLY A 721 19.50 -4.59 -15.91
N ILE A 722 18.20 -4.43 -15.70
CA ILE A 722 17.30 -5.58 -15.49
C ILE A 722 16.68 -5.99 -16.83
N ALA A 723 17.04 -7.19 -17.31
CA ALA A 723 16.34 -7.86 -18.40
C ALA A 723 14.86 -8.09 -18.02
N SER A 724 13.93 -7.83 -18.94
CA SER A 724 12.50 -8.08 -18.74
C SER A 724 11.95 -8.92 -19.88
N ALA A 725 11.02 -9.84 -19.60
CA ALA A 725 10.33 -10.62 -20.61
C ALA A 725 8.85 -10.80 -20.28
N VAL A 726 8.02 -10.86 -21.33
CA VAL A 726 6.60 -11.18 -21.28
C VAL A 726 6.37 -12.46 -22.06
N PHE A 727 5.90 -13.50 -21.38
CA PHE A 727 5.52 -14.78 -21.98
C PHE A 727 4.00 -14.88 -22.07
N ASN A 728 3.49 -15.36 -23.20
CA ASN A 728 2.08 -15.72 -23.30
C ASN A 728 1.85 -17.06 -22.57
N VAL A 729 1.04 -17.03 -21.50
CA VAL A 729 0.62 -18.23 -20.75
C VAL A 729 -0.90 -18.47 -20.85
N SER A 730 -1.55 -17.79 -21.78
CA SER A 730 -2.92 -18.07 -22.23
C SER A 730 -2.95 -19.30 -23.13
N ASP A 731 -4.14 -19.89 -23.28
CA ASP A 731 -4.39 -20.92 -24.28
C ASP A 731 -4.63 -20.30 -25.68
N ALA A 732 -4.97 -19.00 -25.73
CA ALA A 732 -5.15 -18.20 -26.94
C ALA A 732 -3.89 -17.37 -27.29
N PRO A 733 -3.65 -17.04 -28.57
CA PRO A 733 -2.53 -16.18 -28.95
C PRO A 733 -2.72 -14.71 -28.52
N ILE A 734 -1.63 -14.02 -28.23
CA ILE A 734 -1.59 -12.58 -27.91
C ILE A 734 -0.88 -11.85 -29.06
N HIS A 735 -1.51 -10.83 -29.63
CA HIS A 735 -0.92 -9.97 -30.65
C HIS A 735 -0.08 -8.88 -29.98
N VAL A 736 1.15 -8.66 -30.43
CA VAL A 736 2.04 -7.62 -29.90
C VAL A 736 2.39 -6.64 -31.00
N LEU A 737 1.98 -5.38 -30.85
CA LEU A 737 2.37 -4.27 -31.73
C LEU A 737 3.49 -3.47 -31.07
N LEU A 738 4.70 -3.50 -31.64
CA LEU A 738 5.83 -2.70 -31.20
C LEU A 738 5.79 -1.31 -31.86
N SER A 739 5.85 -0.27 -31.03
CA SER A 739 6.07 1.12 -31.41
C SER A 739 6.89 1.80 -30.30
N GLY A 740 6.81 3.14 -30.14
CA GLY A 740 7.28 3.81 -28.92
C GLY A 740 6.62 3.31 -27.63
N TYR A 741 5.44 2.69 -27.75
CA TYR A 741 4.84 1.79 -26.75
C TYR A 741 4.54 0.43 -27.39
N TRP A 742 4.53 -0.62 -26.60
CA TRP A 742 4.23 -1.98 -27.03
C TRP A 742 2.83 -2.36 -26.55
N TYR A 743 1.95 -2.69 -27.48
CA TYR A 743 0.54 -2.99 -27.18
C TYR A 743 0.31 -4.48 -27.30
N PHE A 744 0.01 -5.12 -26.16
CA PHE A 744 -0.40 -6.52 -26.07
C PHE A 744 -1.91 -6.57 -26.23
N ARG A 745 -2.39 -7.29 -27.23
CA ARG A 745 -3.77 -7.27 -27.72
C ARG A 745 -4.32 -8.67 -27.87
N LEU A 746 -5.62 -8.82 -27.68
CA LEU A 746 -6.32 -10.06 -28.01
C LEU A 746 -6.75 -10.06 -29.49
N PRO A 747 -6.80 -11.24 -30.15
CA PRO A 747 -7.14 -11.39 -31.56
C PRO A 747 -8.65 -11.22 -31.80
N VAL A 748 -9.16 -10.00 -31.60
CA VAL A 748 -10.60 -9.68 -31.57
C VAL A 748 -11.07 -8.83 -32.75
N GLN A 749 -10.17 -8.43 -33.64
CA GLN A 749 -10.46 -7.51 -34.73
C GLN A 749 -11.56 -8.07 -35.65
N GLY A 750 -12.70 -7.39 -35.72
CA GLY A 750 -13.85 -7.80 -36.54
C GLY A 750 -14.78 -8.82 -35.87
N ARG A 751 -14.49 -9.26 -34.64
CA ARG A 751 -15.39 -10.10 -33.83
C ARG A 751 -16.49 -9.24 -33.21
N SER A 752 -17.72 -9.75 -33.21
CA SER A 752 -18.80 -9.24 -32.38
C SER A 752 -19.00 -10.17 -31.20
N PHE A 753 -18.82 -9.65 -29.99
CA PHE A 753 -19.07 -10.35 -28.75
C PHE A 753 -20.56 -10.29 -28.40
N LYS A 754 -21.11 -11.38 -27.87
CA LYS A 754 -22.49 -11.47 -27.41
C LYS A 754 -22.65 -11.01 -25.97
N LYS A 755 -23.85 -10.54 -25.63
CA LYS A 755 -24.22 -10.32 -24.23
C LYS A 755 -24.00 -11.59 -23.39
N GLY A 756 -23.27 -11.46 -22.29
CA GLY A 756 -22.90 -12.55 -21.39
C GLY A 756 -21.68 -13.36 -21.83
N GLU A 757 -21.08 -13.07 -22.99
CA GLU A 757 -19.86 -13.73 -23.45
C GLU A 757 -18.68 -13.27 -22.59
N THR A 758 -17.86 -14.23 -22.13
CA THR A 758 -16.64 -13.97 -21.36
C THR A 758 -15.41 -14.41 -22.15
N ILE A 759 -14.38 -13.57 -22.16
CA ILE A 759 -13.03 -13.91 -22.62
C ILE A 759 -12.05 -13.87 -21.45
N SER A 760 -10.99 -14.67 -21.53
CA SER A 760 -9.92 -14.75 -20.54
C SER A 760 -8.55 -14.69 -21.18
N TRP A 761 -7.57 -14.13 -20.47
CA TRP A 761 -6.18 -14.08 -20.90
C TRP A 761 -5.23 -14.23 -19.70
N ARG A 762 -4.03 -14.72 -19.96
CA ARG A 762 -2.94 -14.82 -19.00
C ARG A 762 -1.59 -14.48 -19.66
N TYR A 763 -0.74 -13.75 -18.96
CA TYR A 763 0.66 -13.57 -19.37
C TYR A 763 1.55 -13.50 -18.14
N MET A 764 2.76 -14.04 -18.28
CA MET A 764 3.77 -14.02 -17.22
C MET A 764 4.81 -12.96 -17.55
N VAL A 765 5.05 -12.03 -16.65
CA VAL A 765 6.14 -11.06 -16.74
C VAL A 765 7.26 -11.52 -15.81
N MET A 766 8.49 -11.44 -16.30
CA MET A 766 9.70 -11.73 -15.54
C MET A 766 10.62 -10.53 -15.65
N GLN A 767 11.21 -10.15 -14.52
CA GLN A 767 12.20 -9.10 -14.41
C GLN A 767 13.39 -9.72 -13.70
N ASP A 768 14.54 -9.86 -14.38
CA ASP A 768 15.68 -10.62 -13.88
C ASP A 768 16.39 -9.92 -12.70
N SER A 769 17.33 -10.61 -12.06
CA SER A 769 18.11 -10.03 -10.96
C SER A 769 19.13 -9.01 -11.46
N LEU A 770 19.33 -7.94 -10.68
CA LEU A 770 20.48 -7.03 -10.79
C LEU A 770 21.84 -7.75 -10.67
N LYS A 771 21.87 -8.93 -10.02
CA LYS A 771 23.09 -9.73 -9.81
C LYS A 771 23.20 -10.87 -10.84
N GLN A 772 22.42 -10.82 -11.92
CA GLN A 772 22.50 -11.74 -13.05
C GLN A 772 23.61 -11.31 -14.01
N SER A 773 24.42 -12.25 -14.49
CA SER A 773 25.48 -11.97 -15.48
C SER A 773 25.10 -12.32 -16.92
N GLU A 774 24.02 -13.08 -17.12
CA GLU A 774 23.54 -13.50 -18.44
C GLU A 774 22.37 -12.61 -18.93
N HIS A 775 22.63 -11.48 -19.60
CA HIS A 775 21.61 -10.61 -20.18
C HIS A 775 21.36 -10.88 -21.68
N ASN A 776 21.03 -12.11 -22.05
CA ASN A 776 20.93 -12.54 -23.45
C ASN A 776 19.69 -13.45 -23.72
N LEU A 777 19.43 -13.80 -24.98
CA LEU A 777 18.29 -14.67 -25.31
C LEU A 777 18.46 -16.11 -24.82
N TYR A 778 19.68 -16.60 -24.66
CA TYR A 778 19.93 -17.93 -24.09
C TYR A 778 19.42 -18.03 -22.65
N ARG A 779 19.64 -17.00 -21.83
CA ARG A 779 19.03 -16.85 -20.51
C ARG A 779 17.51 -16.91 -20.56
N VAL A 780 16.88 -16.15 -21.46
CA VAL A 780 15.41 -16.13 -21.60
C VAL A 780 14.86 -17.49 -22.04
N GLU A 781 15.56 -18.21 -22.92
CA GLU A 781 15.21 -19.57 -23.33
C GLU A 781 15.34 -20.59 -22.19
N ARG A 782 16.40 -20.55 -21.38
CA ARG A 782 16.53 -21.42 -20.19
C ARG A 782 15.40 -21.19 -19.19
N LEU A 783 15.00 -19.94 -19.01
CA LEU A 783 13.85 -19.59 -18.16
C LEU A 783 12.54 -20.12 -18.77
N ARG A 784 12.34 -19.96 -20.09
CA ARG A 784 11.19 -20.52 -20.82
C ARG A 784 11.08 -22.04 -20.65
N GLN A 785 12.20 -22.75 -20.73
CA GLN A 785 12.29 -24.20 -20.49
C GLN A 785 12.02 -24.56 -19.02
N TYR A 786 12.66 -23.85 -18.08
CA TYR A 786 12.52 -24.11 -16.64
C TYR A 786 11.08 -23.94 -16.13
N TYR A 787 10.38 -22.92 -16.63
CA TYR A 787 8.96 -22.70 -16.34
C TYR A 787 8.01 -23.53 -17.25
N GLY A 788 8.53 -24.48 -18.03
CA GLY A 788 7.74 -25.40 -18.87
C GLY A 788 6.96 -24.78 -20.03
N LEU A 789 7.27 -23.54 -20.40
CA LEU A 789 6.62 -22.79 -21.47
C LEU A 789 6.94 -23.33 -22.88
N ASP A 790 7.85 -24.28 -22.99
CA ASP A 790 8.12 -25.02 -24.22
C ASP A 790 7.36 -26.36 -24.34
N GLY A 791 6.54 -26.70 -23.34
CA GLY A 791 5.74 -27.92 -23.31
C GLY A 791 6.54 -29.23 -23.20
N LYS A 792 7.86 -29.15 -22.99
CA LYS A 792 8.78 -30.30 -23.00
C LYS A 792 9.62 -30.39 -21.74
N HIS A 793 10.07 -29.25 -21.22
CA HIS A 793 10.87 -29.14 -19.99
C HIS A 793 10.00 -28.69 -18.81
N ASN A 794 10.58 -28.67 -17.61
CA ASN A 794 9.97 -28.17 -16.37
C ASN A 794 11.05 -27.94 -15.30
N SER A 795 10.67 -27.47 -14.11
CA SER A 795 11.61 -27.18 -13.01
C SER A 795 12.22 -28.42 -12.31
N GLY A 796 11.92 -29.63 -12.78
CA GLY A 796 12.28 -30.88 -12.12
C GLY A 796 11.40 -31.25 -10.93
N ILE A 797 10.23 -30.59 -10.75
CA ILE A 797 9.34 -30.85 -9.62
C ILE A 797 8.83 -32.30 -9.59
N ALA A 798 8.95 -32.96 -8.44
CA ALA A 798 8.38 -34.25 -8.15
C ALA A 798 7.31 -34.11 -7.06
N VAL A 799 6.05 -34.43 -7.39
CA VAL A 799 4.93 -34.44 -6.44
C VAL A 799 4.82 -35.85 -5.84
N LYS A 800 4.95 -35.95 -4.51
CA LYS A 800 4.86 -37.19 -3.74
C LYS A 800 3.45 -37.51 -3.26
N ARG A 801 2.65 -36.46 -3.02
CA ARG A 801 1.24 -36.52 -2.61
C ARG A 801 0.51 -35.31 -3.18
N GLY A 802 -0.74 -35.46 -3.61
CA GLY A 802 -1.41 -34.45 -4.41
C GLY A 802 -1.18 -34.66 -5.90
N LYS A 803 -1.62 -33.70 -6.72
CA LYS A 803 -1.56 -33.78 -8.19
C LYS A 803 -0.91 -32.55 -8.78
N LEU A 804 -0.03 -32.74 -9.77
CA LEU A 804 0.40 -31.69 -10.68
C LEU A 804 -0.71 -31.44 -11.69
N LEU A 805 -1.30 -30.25 -11.70
CA LEU A 805 -2.34 -29.84 -12.64
C LEU A 805 -1.74 -29.20 -13.89
N SER A 806 -0.74 -28.34 -13.72
CA SER A 806 -0.07 -27.61 -14.79
C SER A 806 1.35 -27.24 -14.40
N HIS A 807 2.22 -27.10 -15.40
CA HIS A 807 3.57 -26.57 -15.27
C HIS A 807 3.88 -25.66 -16.47
N PHE A 808 3.04 -24.65 -16.69
CA PHE A 808 3.12 -23.74 -17.83
C PHE A 808 3.19 -22.30 -17.35
N GLY A 809 4.41 -21.80 -17.17
CA GLY A 809 4.72 -20.51 -16.53
C GLY A 809 4.83 -20.65 -15.01
N LEU A 810 3.75 -21.12 -14.38
CA LEU A 810 3.71 -21.46 -12.95
C LEU A 810 3.48 -22.96 -12.76
N VAL A 811 3.65 -23.41 -11.52
CA VAL A 811 3.28 -24.76 -11.07
C VAL A 811 1.92 -24.71 -10.39
N ASP A 812 0.92 -25.36 -10.99
CA ASP A 812 -0.41 -25.52 -10.39
C ASP A 812 -0.54 -26.91 -9.78
N LEU A 813 -0.91 -26.97 -8.50
CA LEU A 813 -1.01 -28.19 -7.71
C LEU A 813 -2.42 -28.35 -7.11
N ALA A 814 -2.91 -29.57 -6.96
CA ALA A 814 -4.13 -29.88 -6.23
C ALA A 814 -3.85 -30.81 -5.03
N PRO A 815 -4.50 -30.58 -3.87
CA PRO A 815 -4.33 -31.43 -2.69
C PRO A 815 -4.98 -32.80 -2.85
N GLU A 816 -4.38 -33.79 -2.19
CA GLU A 816 -4.94 -35.11 -1.97
C GLU A 816 -5.17 -35.31 -0.48
N ASN A 817 -6.45 -35.42 -0.10
CA ASN A 817 -6.89 -35.44 1.29
C ASN A 817 -6.31 -34.23 2.09
N GLY A 818 -6.50 -33.03 1.53
CA GLY A 818 -6.09 -31.76 2.14
C GLY A 818 -4.59 -31.50 2.24
N VAL A 819 -3.75 -32.20 1.46
CA VAL A 819 -2.27 -32.06 1.48
C VAL A 819 -1.65 -32.21 0.09
N VAL A 820 -0.59 -31.43 -0.17
CA VAL A 820 0.38 -31.62 -1.26
C VAL A 820 1.77 -31.79 -0.64
N GLU A 821 2.54 -32.76 -1.11
CA GLU A 821 3.97 -32.88 -0.79
C GLU A 821 4.78 -32.87 -2.08
N PHE A 822 5.82 -32.05 -2.17
CA PHE A 822 6.64 -31.93 -3.37
C PHE A 822 8.12 -31.70 -3.07
N GLU A 823 8.96 -32.07 -4.03
CA GLU A 823 10.38 -31.75 -4.08
C GLU A 823 10.73 -31.01 -5.39
N VAL A 824 11.66 -30.05 -5.33
CA VAL A 824 12.22 -29.36 -6.51
C VAL A 824 13.75 -29.35 -6.39
N PRO A 825 14.51 -29.90 -7.36
CA PRO A 825 15.96 -29.85 -7.36
C PRO A 825 16.49 -28.44 -7.66
N ALA A 826 17.75 -28.20 -7.34
CA ALA A 826 18.45 -27.02 -7.86
C ALA A 826 18.50 -27.08 -9.41
N PRO A 827 18.20 -25.97 -10.12
CA PRO A 827 18.51 -25.86 -11.54
C PRO A 827 20.01 -25.89 -11.79
N ASP A 828 20.41 -26.30 -13.00
CA ASP A 828 21.80 -26.30 -13.47
C ASP A 828 22.29 -24.89 -13.91
N PHE A 829 21.69 -23.84 -13.35
CA PHE A 829 22.04 -22.43 -13.56
C PHE A 829 21.61 -21.54 -12.41
N ALA A 830 22.19 -20.34 -12.36
CA ALA A 830 21.77 -19.29 -11.45
C ALA A 830 20.38 -18.75 -11.85
N LEU A 831 19.32 -19.39 -11.33
CA LEU A 831 17.94 -18.99 -11.58
C LEU A 831 17.68 -17.56 -11.11
N GLN A 832 18.14 -17.20 -9.91
CA GLN A 832 17.98 -15.89 -9.26
C GLN A 832 16.54 -15.34 -9.25
N LEU A 833 15.54 -16.19 -9.44
CA LEU A 833 14.11 -15.90 -9.55
C LEU A 833 13.33 -16.89 -8.68
N PRO A 834 12.15 -16.51 -8.14
CA PRO A 834 11.27 -17.44 -7.46
C PRO A 834 10.63 -18.43 -8.45
N LEU A 835 10.54 -19.71 -8.07
CA LEU A 835 9.57 -20.60 -8.68
C LEU A 835 8.22 -20.37 -7.98
N GLY A 836 7.22 -19.93 -8.74
CA GLY A 836 5.88 -19.66 -8.24
C GLY A 836 4.96 -20.88 -8.31
N LEU A 837 4.39 -21.24 -7.15
CA LEU A 837 3.43 -22.32 -6.99
C LEU A 837 2.04 -21.74 -6.64
N ARG A 838 0.99 -22.35 -7.21
CA ARG A 838 -0.40 -22.17 -6.82
C ARG A 838 -1.00 -23.50 -6.39
N PHE A 839 -1.86 -23.48 -5.38
CA PHE A 839 -2.60 -24.64 -4.94
C PHE A 839 -4.10 -24.40 -5.09
N ILE A 840 -4.78 -25.31 -5.79
CA ILE A 840 -6.19 -25.18 -6.21
C ILE A 840 -6.98 -26.31 -5.55
N GLY A 841 -8.07 -25.98 -4.86
CA GLY A 841 -8.96 -26.97 -4.23
C GLY A 841 -8.63 -27.32 -2.77
N PHE A 842 -7.89 -26.46 -2.06
CA PHE A 842 -7.96 -26.45 -0.59
C PHE A 842 -9.33 -25.93 -0.13
N ASN A 843 -9.72 -26.24 1.10
CA ASN A 843 -10.91 -25.65 1.71
C ASN A 843 -10.58 -24.22 2.19
N PRO A 844 -11.20 -23.15 1.64
CA PRO A 844 -10.89 -21.77 2.02
C PRO A 844 -11.26 -21.43 3.46
N ASN A 845 -12.12 -22.23 4.10
CA ASN A 845 -12.49 -22.03 5.50
C ASN A 845 -11.39 -22.52 6.46
N TRP A 846 -10.39 -23.28 6.00
CA TRP A 846 -9.37 -23.86 6.87
C TRP A 846 -7.98 -23.29 6.56
N THR A 847 -7.21 -22.96 7.60
CA THR A 847 -5.79 -22.59 7.45
C THR A 847 -5.05 -23.59 6.56
N VAL A 848 -4.26 -23.08 5.64
CA VAL A 848 -3.26 -23.85 4.89
C VAL A 848 -1.88 -23.44 5.39
N GLY A 849 -1.09 -24.42 5.78
CA GLY A 849 0.28 -24.22 6.26
C GLY A 849 1.31 -24.85 5.32
N GLN A 850 2.47 -24.20 5.22
CA GLN A 850 3.69 -24.80 4.68
C GLN A 850 4.50 -25.40 5.82
N TYR A 851 4.79 -26.70 5.74
CA TYR A 851 5.85 -27.35 6.51
C TYR A 851 7.04 -27.63 5.59
N GLN A 852 8.05 -26.75 5.64
CA GLN A 852 9.31 -26.89 4.90
C GLN A 852 10.21 -27.90 5.61
N ILE A 853 10.36 -29.09 5.00
CA ILE A 853 11.24 -30.15 5.51
C ILE A 853 12.71 -29.77 5.27
N GLY A 854 13.00 -29.15 4.13
CA GLY A 854 14.28 -28.51 3.85
C GLY A 854 14.16 -27.56 2.67
N GLY A 855 14.80 -26.39 2.73
CA GLY A 855 14.75 -25.44 1.62
C GLY A 855 15.15 -24.02 1.98
N TYR A 856 14.71 -23.08 1.14
CA TYR A 856 14.82 -21.65 1.37
C TYR A 856 13.50 -20.95 0.99
N THR A 857 12.94 -20.17 1.91
CA THR A 857 11.75 -19.32 1.70
C THR A 857 11.88 -18.01 2.49
N THR A 858 11.19 -16.98 2.02
CA THR A 858 11.43 -15.57 2.36
C THR A 858 11.01 -15.15 3.77
N GLY A 859 10.15 -15.91 4.45
CA GLY A 859 9.79 -15.64 5.85
C GLY A 859 10.89 -15.99 6.87
N PHE A 860 11.90 -16.79 6.50
CA PHE A 860 12.78 -17.44 7.48
C PHE A 860 14.26 -17.03 7.40
N TYR A 861 14.66 -16.31 6.34
CA TYR A 861 16.02 -15.83 6.07
C TYR A 861 17.15 -16.84 6.22
N THR A 862 16.84 -18.14 6.26
CA THR A 862 17.77 -19.21 6.63
C THR A 862 17.52 -20.45 5.77
N LYS A 863 18.58 -21.25 5.58
CA LYS A 863 18.46 -22.62 5.07
C LYS A 863 17.89 -23.47 6.21
N GLY A 864 16.56 -23.55 6.27
CA GLY A 864 15.82 -24.13 7.38
C GLY A 864 15.30 -25.54 7.07
N ASN A 865 15.41 -26.43 8.05
CA ASN A 865 14.75 -27.74 8.06
C ASN A 865 13.68 -27.76 9.15
N ASN A 866 12.56 -28.45 8.92
CA ASN A 866 11.44 -28.62 9.86
C ASN A 866 10.83 -27.30 10.33
N VAL A 867 10.37 -26.51 9.36
CA VAL A 867 9.92 -25.12 9.56
C VAL A 867 8.46 -24.97 9.14
N TYR A 868 7.60 -24.42 10.02
CA TYR A 868 6.18 -24.19 9.74
C TYR A 868 5.84 -22.69 9.57
N ARG A 869 4.91 -22.38 8.66
CA ARG A 869 4.15 -21.12 8.63
C ARG A 869 2.77 -21.32 8.01
N ASN A 870 1.86 -20.38 8.23
CA ASN A 870 0.65 -20.27 7.44
C ASN A 870 0.96 -19.69 6.05
N LEU A 871 0.10 -19.98 5.07
CA LEU A 871 0.11 -19.39 3.74
C LEU A 871 -1.18 -18.60 3.50
N ALA A 872 -1.07 -17.51 2.73
CA ALA A 872 -2.22 -16.74 2.28
C ALA A 872 -3.15 -17.58 1.39
N THR A 873 -4.45 -17.44 1.61
CA THR A 873 -5.50 -17.86 0.66
C THR A 873 -6.16 -16.60 0.10
N ASP A 874 -6.34 -16.52 -1.21
CA ASP A 874 -6.98 -15.38 -1.86
C ASP A 874 -8.52 -15.47 -1.90
N ASP A 875 -9.16 -14.44 -2.47
CA ASP A 875 -10.62 -14.35 -2.64
C ASP A 875 -11.21 -15.31 -3.71
N ARG A 876 -10.36 -16.10 -4.40
CA ARG A 876 -10.72 -17.20 -5.30
C ARG A 876 -10.36 -18.56 -4.71
N ASP A 877 -10.10 -18.62 -3.40
CA ASP A 877 -9.77 -19.84 -2.66
C ASP A 877 -8.44 -20.50 -3.12
N MET A 878 -7.55 -19.72 -3.76
CA MET A 878 -6.22 -20.18 -4.16
C MET A 878 -5.16 -19.87 -3.11
N VAL A 879 -4.26 -20.82 -2.87
CA VAL A 879 -3.09 -20.64 -1.99
C VAL A 879 -1.84 -20.44 -2.82
N TYR A 880 -0.91 -19.63 -2.33
CA TYR A 880 0.29 -19.23 -3.05
C TYR A 880 1.58 -19.52 -2.29
N LEU A 881 2.66 -19.84 -3.02
CA LEU A 881 3.99 -20.04 -2.45
C LEU A 881 5.08 -19.71 -3.47
N ALA A 882 6.02 -18.82 -3.13
CA ALA A 882 7.33 -18.76 -3.80
C ALA A 882 8.35 -19.67 -3.08
N ILE A 883 9.15 -20.40 -3.86
CA ILE A 883 10.38 -21.07 -3.41
C ILE A 883 11.58 -20.64 -4.27
N TYR A 884 12.80 -20.87 -3.79
CA TYR A 884 14.03 -20.39 -4.44
C TYR A 884 15.01 -21.56 -4.65
N PRO A 885 14.80 -22.40 -5.68
CA PRO A 885 15.47 -23.69 -5.80
C PRO A 885 16.98 -23.61 -6.01
N ASP A 886 17.52 -22.49 -6.50
CA ASP A 886 18.96 -22.26 -6.69
C ASP A 886 19.73 -21.99 -5.37
N ASN A 887 19.05 -21.79 -4.25
CA ASN A 887 19.67 -21.49 -2.96
C ASN A 887 20.01 -22.76 -2.13
N VAL A 888 19.50 -23.91 -2.53
CA VAL A 888 19.62 -25.22 -1.85
C VAL A 888 19.76 -26.33 -2.89
N ALA A 889 20.40 -27.46 -2.57
CA ALA A 889 20.49 -28.57 -3.53
C ALA A 889 19.11 -29.17 -3.89
N LYS A 890 18.15 -29.07 -2.96
CA LYS A 890 16.76 -29.49 -3.12
C LYS A 890 15.86 -28.72 -2.16
N SER A 891 14.73 -28.23 -2.66
CA SER A 891 13.61 -27.75 -1.84
C SER A 891 12.61 -28.89 -1.63
N HIS A 892 12.15 -29.11 -0.41
CA HIS A 892 11.16 -30.13 -0.04
C HIS A 892 10.17 -29.53 0.96
N SER A 893 8.89 -29.51 0.59
CA SER A 893 7.82 -28.96 1.43
C SER A 893 6.56 -29.80 1.36
N ILE A 894 5.85 -29.82 2.49
CA ILE A 894 4.46 -30.21 2.57
C ILE A 894 3.64 -28.92 2.66
N VAL A 895 2.56 -28.81 1.90
CA VAL A 895 1.57 -27.72 2.00
C VAL A 895 0.21 -28.35 2.22
N GLY A 896 -0.53 -27.93 3.25
CA GLY A 896 -1.82 -28.54 3.53
C GLY A 896 -2.52 -27.99 4.76
N HIS A 897 -3.70 -28.54 5.03
CA HIS A 897 -4.46 -28.23 6.24
C HIS A 897 -3.85 -28.99 7.44
N PRO A 898 -3.34 -28.29 8.47
CA PRO A 898 -2.81 -28.95 9.68
C PRO A 898 -3.92 -29.60 10.52
N VAL A 899 -5.17 -29.15 10.37
CA VAL A 899 -6.38 -29.73 10.96
C VAL A 899 -7.44 -29.80 9.86
N GLN A 900 -8.14 -30.94 9.76
CA GLN A 900 -9.25 -31.17 8.82
C GLN A 900 -10.48 -31.67 9.59
N CYS A 901 -11.67 -31.48 9.03
CA CYS A 901 -12.94 -31.88 9.65
C CYS A 901 -13.94 -32.36 8.59
N ASP A 902 -14.83 -33.28 8.94
CA ASP A 902 -15.86 -33.77 8.00
C ASP A 902 -16.89 -32.69 7.61
N ASN A 903 -16.95 -31.57 8.34
CA ASN A 903 -17.76 -30.40 8.00
C ASN A 903 -16.92 -29.30 7.32
N PRO A 904 -16.98 -29.15 5.98
CA PRO A 904 -16.19 -28.15 5.25
C PRO A 904 -16.65 -26.70 5.48
N LYS A 905 -17.80 -26.46 6.13
CA LYS A 905 -18.33 -25.12 6.41
C LYS A 905 -17.78 -24.49 7.69
N LEU A 906 -17.12 -25.27 8.56
CA LEU A 906 -16.46 -24.72 9.74
C LEU A 906 -15.22 -23.93 9.32
N ILE A 907 -15.06 -22.75 9.90
CA ILE A 907 -13.84 -21.97 9.78
C ILE A 907 -12.85 -22.50 10.83
N ILE A 908 -11.69 -22.99 10.39
CA ILE A 908 -10.65 -23.58 11.24
C ILE A 908 -9.36 -22.80 11.05
N GLU A 909 -8.98 -22.04 12.08
CA GLU A 909 -7.71 -21.32 12.13
C GLU A 909 -6.69 -22.07 12.97
N VAL A 910 -5.48 -22.20 12.46
CA VAL A 910 -4.34 -22.77 13.19
C VAL A 910 -3.22 -21.76 13.28
N ALA A 911 -2.79 -21.46 14.50
CA ALA A 911 -1.74 -20.51 14.82
C ALA A 911 -0.58 -21.22 15.53
N GLN A 912 0.66 -21.04 15.08
CA GLN A 912 1.84 -21.51 15.80
C GLN A 912 2.41 -20.39 16.68
N PHE A 913 2.54 -20.63 17.98
CA PHE A 913 3.02 -19.62 18.94
C PHE A 913 4.50 -19.77 19.28
N ASN A 914 4.94 -21.02 19.42
CA ASN A 914 6.30 -21.41 19.77
C ASN A 914 6.78 -22.44 18.74
N SER A 915 8.09 -22.51 18.51
CA SER A 915 8.72 -23.53 17.67
C SER A 915 9.47 -24.59 18.48
N LYS A 916 9.78 -24.33 19.76
CA LYS A 916 10.56 -25.22 20.64
C LYS A 916 10.06 -25.20 22.10
N PRO A 917 9.23 -26.18 22.52
CA PRO A 917 8.49 -27.12 21.67
C PRO A 917 7.51 -26.39 20.75
N PRO A 918 7.05 -27.02 19.65
CA PRO A 918 6.03 -26.41 18.81
C PRO A 918 4.70 -26.33 19.57
N GLU A 919 4.19 -25.11 19.77
CA GLU A 919 2.90 -24.86 20.42
C GLU A 919 1.91 -24.30 19.40
N TYR A 920 0.70 -24.85 19.39
CA TYR A 920 -0.36 -24.47 18.45
C TYR A 920 -1.65 -24.08 19.18
N HIS A 921 -2.36 -23.11 18.63
CA HIS A 921 -3.76 -22.82 18.92
C HIS A 921 -4.61 -23.17 17.72
N VAL A 922 -5.76 -23.77 17.98
CA VAL A 922 -6.76 -24.12 16.97
C VAL A 922 -8.07 -23.45 17.35
N ALA A 923 -8.52 -22.51 16.52
CA ALA A 923 -9.82 -21.86 16.68
C ALA A 923 -10.79 -22.45 15.65
N VAL A 924 -11.92 -22.96 16.12
CA VAL A 924 -13.00 -23.50 15.27
C VAL A 924 -14.24 -22.62 15.45
N ASN A 925 -14.78 -22.11 14.35
CA ASN A 925 -16.00 -21.31 14.34
C ASN A 925 -16.98 -21.85 13.30
N ASN A 926 -18.26 -21.90 13.68
CA ASN A 926 -19.35 -22.07 12.73
C ASN A 926 -19.93 -20.67 12.44
N PRO A 927 -19.77 -20.09 11.23
CA PRO A 927 -20.31 -18.76 10.95
C PRO A 927 -21.84 -18.72 10.84
N THR A 928 -22.52 -19.88 10.88
CA THR A 928 -23.98 -20.00 10.82
C THR A 928 -24.66 -20.22 12.17
N ASP A 929 -23.87 -20.34 13.24
CA ASP A 929 -24.25 -20.62 14.64
C ASP A 929 -23.44 -19.68 15.58
#